data_AF-K4A5Y2-F1
#
_entry.id   AF-K4A5Y2-F1
#
_cell.length_a   1.000
_cell.length_b   1.000
_cell.length_c   1.000
_cell.angle_alpha   90.00
_cell.angle_beta   90.00
_cell.angle_gamma   90.00
#
_symmetry.space_group_name_H-M   'P 1'
#
loop_
_entity.id
_entity.type
_entity.pdbx_description
1 polymer ?
#
loop_
_entity_poly.entity_id
_entity_poly.type
_entity_poly.pdbx_seq_one_letter_code
_entity_poly.pdbx_strand_id
1 'polypeptide(L)'
;MIPMMGSKFHVSKLRPEQVSAYRQYEREKVEKHMDEYIHQCSKMKVKCEKLVTENDNVAKGIVELVSLHGVSKLIMGAAADKHYSRKMKMPKSKTALAVLQKADASCKIWFVCKENLIYTREAGAPVSHNAAALPASKSSISTLSEWGGQPNGYASKEVDGHIQRSMSEKVVAASVRTSLRLPSRLSVRTTFSRQSIEDNSANSWDSVPRGSFPSSHQTSSTVTDEGFSDSSSFSTPSHDASEILPSVHEGRHLQNPASYCEQDAMNSNIDIFDKLEEAFTEDEKHQKQTFDESMRRQRAEEEPILFHRKANNFDDTSLNEAKQRKEVIEALAKANGVIELMKQEMDALKQDRDDIIDKLVKMSEQKATLEQRVDEYGGIVKDLEDTLATSKSLIHSQQLEYDKLKHERDNALKDADELRKEKEKTVSYSSLTWNTEFSLLELQLATQNFSDTVKIGEGGFGRVYRGFLRNTTVAIKMLRSHNLQGQSQFRQEVVVLSRVRHPNLVTLMGSCSEASGLVYEFLPNGSLEDRLACENDTPPLTWQVRTRIIGEICSALVFLHSNKPHPVIHGDLKPANILLDANLVSKLSDFGISCLLVKSSTMSTSIYQTTSPRGTFSYMDPEFLTTGELTARSDIYSLGIVILQMVTGKPALGIGRAVEDALDRDELELLVDKSAGQWPFVQAKKLMLLGLQCAELSRRRRPYRMSDVWCVIEPLVKSASLSATPQSFGHQFVERHTPSCFFCPISQVVMRNPHIAADGYTYEAEVIKGWLHSGRSMSPMTKLPLAHHHLIPNRALHSAIQEHFKQQQKPPS
;
A
#
# COMPACT_ATOMS: atom_id res chain seq x y z
N MET A 1 -4.29 -22.02 6.62
CA MET A 1 -5.06 -20.83 6.19
C MET A 1 -5.07 -20.79 4.67
N ILE A 2 -6.22 -20.56 4.05
CA ILE A 2 -6.38 -20.49 2.59
C ILE A 2 -6.74 -19.05 2.18
N PRO A 3 -5.99 -18.39 1.28
CA PRO A 3 -6.31 -17.07 0.77
C PRO A 3 -7.41 -17.13 -0.31
N MET A 4 -8.48 -16.34 -0.14
CA MET A 4 -9.55 -16.15 -1.12
C MET A 4 -10.02 -14.69 -1.09
N MET A 5 -10.25 -14.08 -2.25
CA MET A 5 -10.80 -12.70 -2.37
C MET A 5 -10.12 -11.67 -1.44
N GLY A 6 -8.78 -11.67 -1.40
CA GLY A 6 -7.97 -10.77 -0.56
C GLY A 6 -7.88 -11.13 0.94
N SER A 7 -8.72 -12.05 1.43
CA SER A 7 -8.79 -12.47 2.84
C SER A 7 -8.20 -13.87 3.07
N LYS A 8 -7.86 -14.21 4.31
CA LYS A 8 -7.32 -15.53 4.70
C LYS A 8 -8.31 -16.27 5.61
N PHE A 9 -8.79 -17.43 5.17
CA PHE A 9 -9.75 -18.25 5.90
C PHE A 9 -9.10 -19.46 6.56
N HIS A 10 -9.67 -19.94 7.67
CA HIS A 10 -9.25 -21.21 8.28
C HIS A 10 -9.86 -22.38 7.50
N VAL A 11 -9.16 -23.52 7.42
CA VAL A 11 -9.58 -24.65 6.57
C VAL A 11 -10.92 -25.23 7.04
N SER A 12 -11.17 -25.28 8.36
CA SER A 12 -12.45 -25.68 8.95
C SER A 12 -13.60 -24.67 8.77
N LYS A 13 -13.36 -23.51 8.16
CA LYS A 13 -14.39 -22.49 7.84
C LYS A 13 -14.69 -22.42 6.33
N LEU A 14 -14.25 -23.41 5.55
CA LEU A 14 -14.47 -23.52 4.11
C LEU A 14 -15.13 -24.86 3.77
N ARG A 15 -15.93 -24.91 2.71
CA ARG A 15 -16.56 -26.17 2.26
C ARG A 15 -15.52 -27.11 1.63
N PRO A 16 -15.73 -28.44 1.67
CA PRO A 16 -14.77 -29.42 1.15
C PRO A 16 -14.36 -29.18 -0.32
N GLU A 17 -15.28 -28.76 -1.18
CA GLU A 17 -15.02 -28.49 -2.60
C GLU A 17 -14.10 -27.27 -2.76
N GLN A 18 -14.26 -26.25 -1.92
CA GLN A 18 -13.44 -25.03 -1.93
C GLN A 18 -12.02 -25.32 -1.42
N VAL A 19 -11.88 -26.19 -0.42
CA VAL A 19 -10.56 -26.67 0.05
C VAL A 19 -9.90 -27.54 -1.03
N SER A 20 -10.65 -28.42 -1.69
CA SER A 20 -10.15 -29.28 -2.78
C SER A 20 -9.67 -28.45 -3.98
N ALA A 21 -10.50 -27.52 -4.47
CA ALA A 21 -10.15 -26.65 -5.59
C ALA A 21 -8.91 -25.78 -5.29
N TYR A 22 -8.77 -25.28 -4.06
CA TYR A 22 -7.55 -24.54 -3.68
C TYR A 22 -6.30 -25.44 -3.63
N ARG A 23 -6.42 -26.68 -3.13
CA ARG A 23 -5.30 -27.65 -3.16
C ARG A 23 -4.90 -28.00 -4.58
N GLN A 24 -5.85 -28.20 -5.48
CA GLN A 24 -5.59 -28.42 -6.90
C GLN A 24 -4.86 -27.22 -7.53
N TYR A 25 -5.36 -26.00 -7.32
CA TYR A 25 -4.72 -24.76 -7.82
C TYR A 25 -3.27 -24.60 -7.33
N GLU A 26 -2.99 -24.83 -6.04
CA GLU A 26 -1.62 -24.78 -5.53
C GLU A 26 -0.75 -25.92 -6.08
N ARG A 27 -1.32 -27.11 -6.34
CA ARG A 27 -0.60 -28.24 -6.95
C ARG A 27 -0.21 -27.93 -8.40
N GLU A 28 -1.16 -27.52 -9.24
CA GLU A 28 -0.92 -27.09 -10.63
C GLU A 28 0.13 -25.97 -10.71
N LYS A 29 0.05 -25.02 -9.78
CA LYS A 29 1.02 -23.92 -9.63
C LYS A 29 2.40 -24.44 -9.23
N VAL A 30 2.53 -25.36 -8.27
CA VAL A 30 3.81 -25.98 -7.89
C VAL A 30 4.40 -26.79 -9.05
N GLU A 31 3.58 -27.59 -9.73
CA GLU A 31 3.99 -28.37 -10.90
C GLU A 31 4.55 -27.48 -12.00
N LYS A 32 3.86 -26.39 -12.36
CA LYS A 32 4.33 -25.41 -13.35
C LYS A 32 5.72 -24.83 -13.03
N HIS A 33 6.01 -24.54 -11.76
CA HIS A 33 7.35 -24.06 -11.37
C HIS A 33 8.41 -25.17 -11.44
N MET A 34 8.07 -26.40 -11.02
CA MET A 34 8.99 -27.55 -11.09
C MET A 34 9.30 -27.95 -12.53
N ASP A 35 8.33 -27.87 -13.43
CA ASP A 35 8.50 -28.21 -14.84
C ASP A 35 9.40 -27.19 -15.57
N GLU A 36 9.40 -25.92 -15.16
CA GLU A 36 10.40 -24.94 -15.62
C GLU A 36 11.82 -25.31 -15.15
N TYR A 37 12.00 -25.76 -13.91
CA TYR A 37 13.29 -26.26 -13.44
C TYR A 37 13.75 -27.50 -14.20
N ILE A 38 12.86 -28.48 -14.46
CA ILE A 38 13.17 -29.68 -15.26
C ILE A 38 13.54 -29.30 -16.70
N HIS A 39 12.88 -28.30 -17.27
CA HIS A 39 13.21 -27.76 -18.60
C HIS A 39 14.59 -27.06 -18.63
N GLN A 40 15.05 -26.48 -17.53
CA GLN A 40 16.42 -25.96 -17.41
C GLN A 40 17.44 -27.11 -17.22
N CYS A 41 17.16 -28.07 -16.36
CA CYS A 41 18.04 -29.22 -16.12
C CYS A 41 18.23 -30.11 -17.37
N SER A 42 17.18 -30.31 -18.17
CA SER A 42 17.26 -31.07 -19.44
C SER A 42 18.14 -30.38 -20.49
N LYS A 43 18.14 -29.04 -20.58
CA LYS A 43 19.10 -28.27 -21.40
C LYS A 43 20.55 -28.48 -20.95
N MET A 44 20.76 -28.68 -19.65
CA MET A 44 22.05 -29.01 -19.06
C MET A 44 22.37 -30.52 -19.11
N LYS A 45 21.52 -31.34 -19.78
CA LYS A 45 21.62 -32.81 -19.88
C LYS A 45 21.59 -33.55 -18.53
N VAL A 46 21.06 -32.92 -17.48
CA VAL A 46 20.88 -33.53 -16.16
C VAL A 46 19.55 -34.29 -16.13
N LYS A 47 19.57 -35.55 -15.66
CA LYS A 47 18.35 -36.31 -15.37
C LYS A 47 17.76 -35.83 -14.04
N CYS A 48 16.48 -35.47 -14.04
CA CYS A 48 15.75 -35.01 -12.85
C CYS A 48 14.38 -35.68 -12.79
N GLU A 49 13.85 -35.78 -11.57
CA GLU A 49 12.56 -36.40 -11.24
C GLU A 49 11.76 -35.46 -10.34
N LYS A 50 10.43 -35.44 -10.48
CA LYS A 50 9.51 -34.55 -9.75
C LYS A 50 8.82 -35.33 -8.63
N LEU A 51 9.17 -35.04 -7.38
CA LEU A 51 8.50 -35.59 -6.19
C LEU A 51 7.68 -34.50 -5.51
N VAL A 52 6.42 -34.81 -5.18
CA VAL A 52 5.48 -33.90 -4.51
C VAL A 52 4.79 -34.66 -3.36
N THR A 53 4.78 -34.08 -2.16
CA THR A 53 4.18 -34.68 -0.96
C THR A 53 3.39 -33.65 -0.16
N GLU A 54 2.20 -34.02 0.32
CA GLU A 54 1.39 -33.21 1.23
C GLU A 54 1.64 -33.63 2.69
N ASN A 55 1.95 -32.67 3.57
CA ASN A 55 2.19 -32.90 5.00
C ASN A 55 1.89 -31.60 5.77
N ASP A 56 1.23 -31.68 6.93
CA ASP A 56 0.86 -30.52 7.76
C ASP A 56 2.08 -29.72 8.26
N ASN A 57 3.28 -30.32 8.24
CA ASN A 57 4.52 -29.64 8.56
C ASN A 57 5.58 -29.85 7.45
N VAL A 58 5.91 -28.78 6.75
CA VAL A 58 6.90 -28.78 5.64
C VAL A 58 8.26 -29.35 6.07
N ALA A 59 8.71 -29.09 7.29
CA ALA A 59 9.99 -29.64 7.78
C ALA A 59 9.91 -31.16 8.02
N LYS A 60 8.75 -31.65 8.51
CA LYS A 60 8.49 -33.09 8.68
C LYS A 60 8.48 -33.80 7.33
N GLY A 61 7.76 -33.26 6.34
CA GLY A 61 7.72 -33.81 4.98
C GLY A 61 9.09 -33.85 4.29
N ILE A 62 9.93 -32.81 4.45
CA ILE A 62 11.30 -32.82 3.92
C ILE A 62 12.17 -33.89 4.59
N VAL A 63 12.07 -34.06 5.92
CA VAL A 63 12.82 -35.10 6.65
C VAL A 63 12.37 -36.51 6.26
N GLU A 64 11.06 -36.72 6.10
CA GLU A 64 10.48 -37.98 5.62
C GLU A 64 10.94 -38.29 4.18
N LEU A 65 10.93 -37.30 3.28
CA LEU A 65 11.44 -37.46 1.92
C LEU A 65 12.94 -37.82 1.88
N VAL A 66 13.75 -37.17 2.71
CA VAL A 66 15.19 -37.45 2.83
C VAL A 66 15.45 -38.88 3.27
N SER A 67 14.68 -39.37 4.26
CA SER A 67 14.79 -40.74 4.75
C SER A 67 14.29 -41.76 3.72
N LEU A 68 13.08 -41.57 3.19
CA LEU A 68 12.41 -42.50 2.28
C LEU A 68 13.17 -42.74 0.96
N HIS A 69 13.88 -41.72 0.46
CA HIS A 69 14.63 -41.78 -0.80
C HIS A 69 16.16 -41.83 -0.59
N GLY A 70 16.65 -42.02 0.64
CA GLY A 70 18.08 -42.15 0.94
C GLY A 70 18.93 -40.94 0.49
N VAL A 71 18.40 -39.72 0.66
CA VAL A 71 18.97 -38.50 0.07
C VAL A 71 20.28 -38.11 0.77
N SER A 72 21.41 -38.58 0.24
CA SER A 72 22.75 -38.27 0.76
C SER A 72 23.18 -36.79 0.62
N LYS A 73 22.51 -36.01 -0.24
CA LYS A 73 22.87 -34.63 -0.57
C LYS A 73 21.62 -33.77 -0.76
N LEU A 74 21.41 -32.78 0.11
CA LEU A 74 20.26 -31.86 0.06
C LEU A 74 20.74 -30.40 -0.06
N ILE A 75 20.16 -29.64 -1.00
CA ILE A 75 20.34 -28.18 -1.08
C ILE A 75 18.99 -27.53 -0.75
N MET A 76 18.95 -26.59 0.19
CA MET A 76 17.69 -25.96 0.63
C MET A 76 17.82 -24.50 1.05
N GLY A 77 16.70 -23.79 1.08
CA GLY A 77 16.61 -22.39 1.51
C GLY A 77 16.90 -22.18 3.00
N ALA A 78 17.77 -21.21 3.32
CA ALA A 78 18.22 -20.91 4.69
C ALA A 78 17.35 -19.90 5.46
N ALA A 79 16.59 -19.07 4.75
CA ALA A 79 15.90 -17.89 5.28
C ALA A 79 14.38 -18.10 5.37
N ALA A 80 13.72 -17.26 6.18
CA ALA A 80 12.27 -17.14 6.27
C ALA A 80 11.80 -15.73 5.85
N ASP A 81 10.48 -15.57 5.76
CA ASP A 81 9.69 -14.64 4.93
C ASP A 81 9.84 -13.11 5.17
N LYS A 82 11.07 -12.63 5.40
CA LYS A 82 11.56 -11.24 5.20
C LYS A 82 13.05 -11.03 5.53
N HIS A 83 13.75 -12.00 6.14
CA HIS A 83 15.05 -11.75 6.79
C HIS A 83 16.23 -12.51 6.17
N TYR A 84 16.89 -11.88 5.20
CA TYR A 84 18.24 -12.22 4.74
C TYR A 84 19.24 -11.14 5.22
N SER A 85 20.46 -11.55 5.57
CA SER A 85 21.57 -10.63 5.86
C SER A 85 22.87 -11.19 5.30
N ARG A 86 23.69 -10.35 4.67
CA ARG A 86 24.98 -10.73 4.07
C ARG A 86 26.04 -11.20 5.09
N LYS A 87 25.77 -11.06 6.40
CA LYS A 87 26.61 -11.55 7.51
C LYS A 87 26.09 -12.86 8.15
N MET A 88 25.06 -13.47 7.58
CA MET A 88 24.40 -14.67 8.12
C MET A 88 25.27 -15.93 7.92
N LYS A 89 25.62 -16.62 9.01
CA LYS A 89 26.45 -17.85 9.03
C LYS A 89 25.69 -19.12 9.46
N MET A 90 24.38 -19.00 9.70
CA MET A 90 23.47 -20.04 10.21
C MET A 90 22.11 -19.87 9.53
N PRO A 91 21.34 -20.94 9.27
CA PRO A 91 19.95 -20.81 8.85
C PRO A 91 19.09 -20.14 9.95
N LYS A 92 18.03 -19.44 9.53
CA LYS A 92 17.10 -18.72 10.42
C LYS A 92 15.63 -19.10 10.23
N SER A 93 15.28 -19.82 9.17
CA SER A 93 13.92 -20.35 9.03
C SER A 93 13.65 -21.45 10.05
N LYS A 94 12.46 -21.44 10.66
CA LYS A 94 11.98 -22.53 11.53
C LYS A 94 12.03 -23.87 10.79
N THR A 95 11.67 -23.89 9.51
CA THR A 95 11.76 -25.07 8.64
C THR A 95 13.22 -25.50 8.43
N ALA A 96 14.11 -24.56 8.11
CA ALA A 96 15.53 -24.85 7.86
C ALA A 96 16.25 -25.38 9.12
N LEU A 97 15.96 -24.81 10.30
CA LEU A 97 16.49 -25.26 11.58
C LEU A 97 15.94 -26.64 11.98
N ALA A 98 14.66 -26.91 11.74
CA ALA A 98 14.07 -28.22 12.00
C ALA A 98 14.66 -29.31 11.09
N VAL A 99 14.85 -29.04 9.79
CA VAL A 99 15.50 -29.98 8.86
C VAL A 99 16.98 -30.17 9.23
N LEU A 100 17.71 -29.09 9.58
CA LEU A 100 19.10 -29.16 10.05
C LEU A 100 19.28 -30.15 11.22
N GLN A 101 18.35 -30.12 12.17
CA GLN A 101 18.37 -30.96 13.38
C GLN A 101 17.86 -32.39 13.15
N LYS A 102 16.83 -32.57 12.31
CA LYS A 102 16.05 -33.82 12.23
C LYS A 102 16.27 -34.66 10.96
N ALA A 103 16.88 -34.11 9.91
CA ALA A 103 17.23 -34.91 8.73
C ALA A 103 18.37 -35.89 9.06
N ASP A 104 18.31 -37.08 8.46
CA ASP A 104 19.24 -38.18 8.72
C ASP A 104 20.72 -37.76 8.71
N ALA A 105 21.53 -38.26 9.64
CA ALA A 105 22.92 -37.83 9.82
C ALA A 105 23.84 -38.14 8.62
N SER A 106 23.47 -39.10 7.76
CA SER A 106 24.18 -39.38 6.49
C SER A 106 23.95 -38.31 5.41
N CYS A 107 22.90 -37.49 5.54
CA CYS A 107 22.59 -36.43 4.58
C CYS A 107 23.48 -35.20 4.79
N LYS A 108 24.30 -34.86 3.78
CA LYS A 108 25.00 -33.57 3.71
C LYS A 108 24.05 -32.48 3.22
N ILE A 109 23.93 -31.38 3.97
CA ILE A 109 22.94 -30.32 3.70
C ILE A 109 23.63 -28.97 3.45
N TRP A 110 23.33 -28.33 2.33
CA TRP A 110 23.75 -26.97 2.01
C TRP A 110 22.58 -25.99 2.15
N PHE A 111 22.76 -24.97 2.98
CA PHE A 111 21.78 -23.91 3.23
C PHE A 111 22.13 -22.68 2.42
N VAL A 112 21.30 -22.35 1.42
CA VAL A 112 21.51 -21.24 0.48
C VAL A 112 20.46 -20.14 0.63
N CYS A 113 20.81 -18.89 0.30
CA CYS A 113 19.84 -17.81 0.11
C CYS A 113 20.42 -16.73 -0.80
N LYS A 114 19.62 -16.23 -1.76
CA LYS A 114 20.04 -15.24 -2.78
C LYS A 114 21.43 -15.56 -3.35
N GLU A 115 21.57 -16.76 -3.92
CA GLU A 115 22.80 -17.30 -4.55
C GLU A 115 24.03 -17.47 -3.63
N ASN A 116 23.93 -17.12 -2.34
CA ASN A 116 25.00 -17.25 -1.36
C ASN A 116 24.81 -18.53 -0.53
N LEU A 117 25.88 -19.32 -0.38
CA LEU A 117 25.96 -20.40 0.61
C LEU A 117 26.13 -19.80 2.02
N ILE A 118 25.19 -20.06 2.91
CA ILE A 118 25.17 -19.54 4.29
C ILE A 118 25.80 -20.53 5.27
N TYR A 119 25.51 -21.82 5.12
CA TYR A 119 25.98 -22.86 6.02
C TYR A 119 25.96 -24.23 5.33
N THR A 120 26.82 -25.16 5.79
CA THR A 120 26.83 -26.56 5.35
C THR A 120 26.84 -27.46 6.59
N ARG A 121 25.89 -28.40 6.68
CA ARG A 121 25.96 -29.52 7.63
C ARG A 121 26.66 -30.68 6.94
N GLU A 122 27.84 -31.05 7.43
CA GLU A 122 28.56 -32.23 6.97
C GLU A 122 27.86 -33.53 7.40
N ALA A 123 28.01 -34.59 6.60
CA ALA A 123 27.51 -35.91 6.95
C ALA A 123 28.30 -36.50 8.13
N GLY A 124 27.62 -37.16 9.05
CA GLY A 124 28.21 -37.73 10.28
C GLY A 124 28.54 -36.72 11.38
N ALA A 125 28.27 -35.43 11.20
CA ALA A 125 28.51 -34.42 12.24
C ALA A 125 27.46 -34.53 13.38
N PRO A 126 27.88 -34.62 14.66
CA PRO A 126 26.94 -34.71 15.79
C PRO A 126 26.17 -33.39 15.98
N VAL A 127 24.86 -33.49 16.20
CA VAL A 127 23.97 -32.33 16.38
C VAL A 127 24.13 -31.77 17.80
N SER A 128 25.11 -30.88 17.97
CA SER A 128 25.40 -30.24 19.27
C SER A 128 24.30 -29.26 19.68
N HIS A 129 23.67 -29.55 20.83
CA HIS A 129 22.77 -28.62 21.51
C HIS A 129 23.56 -27.58 22.33
N ASN A 130 24.07 -26.52 21.67
CA ASN A 130 24.10 -25.14 22.19
C ASN A 130 24.79 -24.19 21.20
N ALA A 131 24.38 -22.92 21.19
CA ALA A 131 24.88 -21.91 20.25
C ALA A 131 25.38 -20.64 20.98
N ALA A 132 26.69 -20.55 21.27
CA ALA A 132 27.40 -19.30 21.59
C ALA A 132 28.95 -19.47 21.70
N ALA A 133 29.66 -19.76 20.60
CA ALA A 133 31.12 -19.61 20.56
C ALA A 133 31.65 -19.40 19.12
N LEU A 134 32.71 -18.61 18.98
CA LEU A 134 33.48 -18.41 17.74
C LEU A 134 34.93 -18.88 17.96
N PRO A 135 35.52 -19.67 17.05
CA PRO A 135 36.97 -19.72 16.90
C PRO A 135 37.43 -18.46 16.15
N ALA A 136 38.40 -17.74 16.72
CA ALA A 136 39.03 -16.61 16.04
C ALA A 136 40.18 -17.09 15.13
N SER A 137 40.25 -16.58 13.91
CA SER A 137 41.35 -16.88 12.99
C SER A 137 42.58 -16.03 13.31
N LYS A 138 43.71 -16.67 13.61
CA LYS A 138 45.04 -16.07 13.53
C LYS A 138 45.97 -16.95 12.69
N SER A 139 46.36 -16.44 11.52
CA SER A 139 47.72 -16.63 11.02
C SER A 139 48.64 -15.68 11.82
N SER A 140 49.96 -15.90 11.94
CA SER A 140 50.87 -16.69 11.09
C SER A 140 52.01 -17.34 11.90
N ILE A 141 52.69 -18.32 11.30
CA ILE A 141 54.18 -18.41 11.14
C ILE A 141 55.04 -17.74 12.26
N SER A 142 55.96 -18.39 12.98
CA SER A 142 56.55 -19.74 12.85
C SER A 142 57.31 -20.20 14.12
N THR A 143 57.45 -21.53 14.26
CA THR A 143 58.62 -22.29 14.79
C THR A 143 59.57 -21.63 15.80
N LEU A 144 59.57 -22.09 17.06
CA LEU A 144 60.62 -22.97 17.62
C LEU A 144 60.25 -23.51 19.03
N SER A 145 61.08 -24.42 19.55
CA SER A 145 61.05 -25.06 20.88
C SER A 145 61.62 -24.13 21.99
N GLU A 146 61.62 -24.41 23.30
CA GLU A 146 61.20 -25.56 24.13
C GLU A 146 61.03 -25.15 25.61
N TRP A 147 60.41 -26.00 26.45
CA TRP A 147 60.32 -25.91 27.93
C TRP A 147 59.56 -24.67 28.49
N GLY A 148 59.01 -24.63 29.72
CA GLY A 148 58.83 -25.65 30.75
C GLY A 148 58.85 -25.02 32.16
N GLY A 149 57.71 -24.92 32.86
CA GLY A 149 57.66 -24.35 34.22
C GLY A 149 56.24 -24.13 34.79
N GLN A 150 56.09 -24.18 36.11
CA GLN A 150 54.83 -24.03 36.86
C GLN A 150 54.76 -22.69 37.66
N PRO A 151 53.58 -22.28 38.18
CA PRO A 151 53.35 -20.92 38.68
C PRO A 151 53.44 -20.73 40.21
N ASN A 152 53.68 -19.48 40.62
CA ASN A 152 53.32 -18.81 41.88
C ASN A 152 53.65 -17.31 41.72
N GLY A 153 53.09 -16.33 42.43
CA GLY A 153 52.00 -16.32 43.43
C GLY A 153 51.90 -14.93 44.11
N TYR A 154 50.93 -14.78 45.02
CA TYR A 154 50.82 -13.73 46.07
C TYR A 154 50.49 -12.25 45.74
N ALA A 155 49.43 -11.80 46.41
CA ALA A 155 48.85 -10.47 46.55
C ALA A 155 49.75 -9.39 47.20
N SER A 156 49.38 -8.10 47.16
CA SER A 156 48.70 -7.41 48.29
C SER A 156 48.41 -5.91 48.05
N LYS A 157 47.35 -5.39 48.70
CA LYS A 157 47.12 -4.00 49.24
C LYS A 157 47.16 -2.78 48.27
N GLU A 158 46.13 -1.93 48.18
CA GLU A 158 45.56 -0.95 49.14
C GLU A 158 46.42 0.30 49.40
N VAL A 159 45.83 1.52 49.29
CA VAL A 159 45.80 2.60 50.31
C VAL A 159 45.08 3.88 49.81
N ASP A 160 44.20 4.42 50.67
CA ASP A 160 43.59 5.78 50.84
C ASP A 160 43.27 6.80 49.73
N GLY A 161 42.27 7.65 50.05
CA GLY A 161 41.98 8.95 49.42
C GLY A 161 40.54 9.46 49.66
N HIS A 162 40.32 10.33 50.67
CA HIS A 162 38.98 10.80 51.10
C HIS A 162 38.74 12.31 50.85
N ILE A 163 37.66 12.90 51.40
CA ILE A 163 37.26 14.35 51.41
C ILE A 163 36.39 14.79 50.19
N GLN A 164 35.24 15.52 50.28
CA GLN A 164 34.50 16.13 51.41
C GLN A 164 32.94 16.23 51.20
N ARG A 165 32.23 16.51 52.30
CA ARG A 165 30.87 17.14 52.42
C ARG A 165 30.89 18.61 51.92
N SER A 166 29.81 19.38 51.70
CA SER A 166 28.32 19.25 51.76
C SER A 166 27.72 20.59 51.23
N MET A 167 26.42 20.66 50.89
CA MET A 167 25.43 21.71 51.26
C MET A 167 24.19 21.68 50.32
N SER A 168 23.07 22.26 50.77
CA SER A 168 21.80 22.36 50.02
C SER A 168 21.26 23.78 50.08
N GLU A 169 20.52 24.21 49.06
CA GLU A 169 19.60 25.36 49.20
C GLU A 169 18.39 25.27 48.25
N LYS A 170 17.36 26.10 48.51
CA LYS A 170 16.05 26.09 47.83
C LYS A 170 15.62 27.49 47.40
N VAL A 171 15.17 27.64 46.16
CA VAL A 171 14.31 28.74 45.70
C VAL A 171 12.95 28.16 45.25
N VAL A 172 11.87 28.97 45.25
CA VAL A 172 10.49 28.50 45.49
C VAL A 172 9.44 29.20 44.61
N ALA A 173 8.37 28.45 44.26
CA ALA A 173 7.07 28.90 43.72
C ALA A 173 7.07 29.48 42.28
N ALA A 174 5.95 29.57 41.54
CA ALA A 174 4.56 29.07 41.65
C ALA A 174 4.02 28.80 40.21
N SER A 175 3.26 27.74 39.89
CA SER A 175 1.91 27.32 40.34
C SER A 175 0.73 28.13 39.78
N VAL A 176 -0.01 27.54 38.84
CA VAL A 176 -1.46 27.74 38.63
C VAL A 176 -2.15 26.36 38.73
N ARG A 177 -3.38 26.31 39.26
CA ARG A 177 -4.14 25.09 39.57
C ARG A 177 -5.45 25.01 38.80
N THR A 178 -5.93 23.78 38.54
CA THR A 178 -7.27 23.26 38.91
C THR A 178 -7.24 21.72 38.67
N SER A 179 -7.62 20.79 39.57
CA SER A 179 -8.80 20.62 40.46
C SER A 179 -10.01 19.98 39.73
N LEU A 180 -10.68 18.91 40.18
CA LEU A 180 -10.70 18.18 41.47
C LEU A 180 -11.07 16.67 41.35
N ARG A 181 -10.52 15.84 42.27
CA ARG A 181 -11.10 14.77 43.16
C ARG A 181 -12.14 13.74 42.62
N LEU A 182 -12.11 12.42 42.90
CA LEU A 182 -11.79 11.54 44.08
C LEU A 182 -13.06 11.02 44.85
N PRO A 183 -13.02 9.84 45.56
CA PRO A 183 -14.13 8.87 45.54
C PRO A 183 -14.58 8.28 46.92
N SER A 184 -15.38 7.19 46.90
CA SER A 184 -15.68 6.23 48.00
C SER A 184 -15.94 4.84 47.38
N ARG A 185 -15.43 3.69 47.89
CA ARG A 185 -15.85 2.87 49.06
C ARG A 185 -17.31 2.36 48.98
N LEU A 186 -17.68 1.11 49.33
CA LEU A 186 -17.14 0.12 50.31
C LEU A 186 -17.31 -1.35 49.83
N SER A 187 -16.97 -2.35 50.67
CA SER A 187 -17.05 -3.81 50.38
C SER A 187 -17.73 -4.63 51.48
N VAL A 188 -18.34 -5.79 51.15
CA VAL A 188 -18.72 -6.87 52.08
C VAL A 188 -18.46 -8.26 51.44
N ARG A 189 -18.20 -9.29 52.25
CA ARG A 189 -17.98 -10.72 51.88
C ARG A 189 -19.34 -11.41 51.54
N THR A 190 -19.43 -12.54 50.81
CA THR A 190 -19.11 -13.95 51.18
C THR A 190 -19.31 -14.90 49.95
N THR A 191 -19.25 -16.24 49.96
CA THR A 191 -18.21 -17.25 50.34
C THR A 191 -18.46 -18.59 49.59
N PHE A 192 -17.51 -19.54 49.65
CA PHE A 192 -17.62 -21.01 49.42
C PHE A 192 -17.86 -21.60 48.01
N SER A 193 -16.73 -21.87 47.34
CA SER A 193 -16.23 -23.20 46.93
C SER A 193 -17.13 -24.31 46.35
N ARG A 194 -16.79 -24.70 45.11
CA ARG A 194 -16.57 -26.09 44.58
C ARG A 194 -17.35 -27.28 45.17
N GLN A 195 -17.99 -28.02 44.26
CA GLN A 195 -17.74 -29.47 44.12
C GLN A 195 -17.94 -29.93 42.67
N SER A 196 -17.59 -31.18 42.35
CA SER A 196 -17.54 -31.80 41.02
C SER A 196 -17.76 -33.32 41.15
N ILE A 197 -18.39 -33.99 40.16
CA ILE A 197 -18.12 -35.38 39.68
C ILE A 197 -19.22 -35.89 38.71
N GLU A 198 -18.77 -36.29 37.52
CA GLU A 198 -19.06 -37.48 36.66
C GLU A 198 -20.49 -38.06 36.39
N ASP A 199 -20.72 -38.32 35.09
CA ASP A 199 -21.25 -39.53 34.39
C ASP A 199 -22.61 -40.19 34.72
N ASN A 200 -23.55 -40.14 33.76
CA ASN A 200 -24.00 -41.24 32.85
C ASN A 200 -25.10 -40.70 31.88
N SER A 201 -25.18 -41.01 30.58
CA SER A 201 -25.49 -42.29 29.88
C SER A 201 -26.97 -42.75 30.05
N ALA A 202 -27.73 -43.18 29.03
CA ALA A 202 -27.48 -43.31 27.57
C ALA A 202 -28.80 -43.45 26.74
N ASN A 203 -28.69 -43.44 25.40
CA ASN A 203 -29.56 -44.11 24.40
C ASN A 203 -31.00 -43.56 24.12
N SER A 204 -31.61 -43.72 22.93
CA SER A 204 -31.14 -44.08 21.55
C SER A 204 -32.29 -43.94 20.52
N TRP A 205 -31.93 -43.99 19.22
CA TRP A 205 -32.73 -44.34 18.01
C TRP A 205 -33.20 -43.22 17.05
N ASP A 206 -32.82 -43.38 15.78
CA ASP A 206 -33.17 -42.56 14.62
C ASP A 206 -34.53 -42.91 13.98
N SER A 207 -35.05 -42.00 13.15
CA SER A 207 -35.54 -42.33 11.80
C SER A 207 -35.71 -41.11 10.88
N VAL A 208 -35.56 -41.34 9.57
CA VAL A 208 -35.49 -40.37 8.47
C VAL A 208 -36.51 -40.83 7.41
N PRO A 209 -37.38 -39.98 6.79
CA PRO A 209 -36.97 -39.27 5.57
C PRO A 209 -37.69 -37.96 5.15
N ARG A 210 -37.02 -37.25 4.22
CA ARG A 210 -37.50 -36.53 2.99
C ARG A 210 -38.98 -36.11 2.90
N GLY A 211 -39.34 -34.92 2.40
CA GLY A 211 -38.55 -33.82 1.80
C GLY A 211 -39.29 -33.12 0.63
N SER A 212 -38.59 -32.23 -0.08
CA SER A 212 -38.98 -31.47 -1.32
C SER A 212 -39.12 -29.94 -1.13
N PHE A 213 -38.86 -29.18 -2.21
CA PHE A 213 -38.76 -27.71 -2.25
C PHE A 213 -39.92 -27.07 -3.07
N PRO A 214 -40.14 -25.74 -3.00
CA PRO A 214 -41.43 -25.13 -3.36
C PRO A 214 -41.48 -24.40 -4.72
N SER A 215 -42.71 -24.07 -5.13
CA SER A 215 -43.07 -23.10 -6.18
C SER A 215 -44.49 -22.59 -5.92
N SER A 216 -44.92 -21.36 -6.26
CA SER A 216 -44.22 -20.13 -6.65
C SER A 216 -45.26 -19.03 -6.94
N HIS A 217 -44.95 -17.74 -6.69
CA HIS A 217 -45.63 -16.56 -7.27
C HIS A 217 -47.12 -16.33 -6.85
N GLN A 218 -47.75 -15.15 -7.00
CA GLN A 218 -47.29 -13.83 -7.51
C GLN A 218 -48.10 -12.65 -6.91
N THR A 219 -47.49 -11.45 -6.93
CA THR A 219 -48.08 -10.08 -6.97
C THR A 219 -49.29 -9.68 -6.12
N SER A 220 -49.08 -8.62 -5.32
CA SER A 220 -50.11 -7.67 -4.87
C SER A 220 -50.12 -6.42 -5.76
N SER A 221 -51.21 -5.65 -5.76
CA SER A 221 -51.27 -4.29 -6.36
C SER A 221 -52.27 -3.37 -5.64
N THR A 222 -51.77 -2.26 -5.08
CA THR A 222 -52.41 -0.94 -4.86
C THR A 222 -53.88 -0.88 -4.39
N VAL A 223 -54.24 -0.50 -3.16
CA VAL A 223 -53.99 0.77 -2.40
C VAL A 223 -54.78 1.99 -2.92
N THR A 224 -55.79 2.39 -2.13
CA THR A 224 -56.25 3.76 -1.72
C THR A 224 -57.63 3.62 -1.04
N ASP A 225 -58.11 4.44 -0.10
CA ASP A 225 -57.51 5.24 0.99
C ASP A 225 -58.67 5.71 1.93
N GLU A 226 -58.42 6.52 2.95
CA GLU A 226 -59.40 6.97 3.99
C GLU A 226 -60.64 7.77 3.49
N GLY A 227 -61.72 7.85 4.30
CA GLY A 227 -62.89 8.71 4.02
C GLY A 227 -64.04 8.64 5.05
N PHE A 228 -64.04 9.55 6.04
CA PHE A 228 -64.97 9.64 7.19
C PHE A 228 -66.45 10.02 6.91
N SER A 229 -67.35 9.47 7.75
CA SER A 229 -68.47 10.14 8.48
C SER A 229 -69.88 10.46 7.91
N ASP A 230 -70.85 10.26 8.83
CA ASP A 230 -71.98 11.12 9.26
C ASP A 230 -73.34 11.24 8.50
N SER A 231 -74.22 10.27 8.80
CA SER A 231 -75.50 10.47 9.55
C SER A 231 -76.79 11.13 8.97
N SER A 232 -77.94 10.62 9.47
CA SER A 232 -79.24 11.29 9.73
C SER A 232 -80.38 11.40 8.66
N SER A 233 -81.20 10.32 8.61
CA SER A 233 -82.67 10.28 8.87
C SER A 233 -83.76 11.12 8.14
N PHE A 234 -84.92 10.46 7.89
CA PHE A 234 -86.32 10.98 7.74
C PHE A 234 -86.68 11.76 6.43
N SER A 235 -87.88 11.68 5.78
CA SER A 235 -89.21 11.05 6.06
C SER A 235 -90.08 10.77 4.80
N THR A 236 -90.95 9.72 4.81
CA THR A 236 -92.32 9.64 4.17
C THR A 236 -92.48 9.85 2.63
N PRO A 237 -93.68 9.73 1.96
CA PRO A 237 -95.06 9.41 2.38
C PRO A 237 -95.72 8.19 1.64
N SER A 238 -96.97 8.30 1.13
CA SER A 238 -98.05 7.27 1.23
C SER A 238 -98.97 7.04 -0.03
N HIS A 239 -100.08 6.27 0.15
CA HIS A 239 -101.22 5.93 -0.75
C HIS A 239 -101.06 4.67 -1.64
N ASP A 240 -102.08 3.84 -1.99
CA ASP A 240 -103.50 3.58 -1.59
C ASP A 240 -104.00 2.28 -2.33
N ALA A 241 -105.16 1.61 -2.18
CA ALA A 241 -106.26 1.38 -1.19
C ALA A 241 -107.09 0.15 -1.74
N SER A 242 -108.38 -0.21 -1.51
CA SER A 242 -109.56 0.26 -0.73
C SER A 242 -110.68 -0.83 -0.69
N GLU A 243 -111.34 -1.07 0.46
CA GLU A 243 -112.77 -1.49 0.65
C GLU A 243 -113.25 -2.90 0.13
N ILE A 244 -114.42 -3.50 0.48
CA ILE A 244 -115.79 -3.03 0.87
C ILE A 244 -116.45 -3.89 2.00
N LEU A 245 -117.42 -3.32 2.73
CA LEU A 245 -118.35 -3.88 3.77
C LEU A 245 -119.84 -3.69 3.32
N PRO A 246 -120.91 -4.35 3.85
CA PRO A 246 -121.41 -4.16 5.23
C PRO A 246 -122.21 -5.37 5.83
N SER A 247 -123.22 -5.11 6.69
CA SER A 247 -123.93 -6.07 7.58
C SER A 247 -125.47 -5.84 7.68
N VAL A 248 -126.15 -6.52 8.64
CA VAL A 248 -127.43 -6.16 9.36
C VAL A 248 -128.65 -7.12 9.24
N HIS A 249 -129.32 -7.33 10.40
CA HIS A 249 -130.75 -7.67 10.69
C HIS A 249 -131.25 -9.07 11.12
N GLU A 250 -132.45 -9.04 11.74
CA GLU A 250 -133.12 -10.06 12.58
C GLU A 250 -134.29 -10.78 11.85
N GLY A 251 -134.80 -11.93 12.35
CA GLY A 251 -135.79 -12.72 11.58
C GLY A 251 -136.63 -13.85 12.22
N ARG A 252 -137.17 -13.65 13.43
CA ARG A 252 -138.49 -14.16 13.92
C ARG A 252 -139.12 -15.51 13.42
N HIS A 253 -139.40 -16.39 14.40
CA HIS A 253 -140.71 -17.04 14.72
C HIS A 253 -141.22 -18.33 14.02
N LEU A 254 -142.13 -19.01 14.75
CA LEU A 254 -143.05 -20.13 14.38
C LEU A 254 -142.37 -21.52 14.24
N GLN A 255 -142.99 -22.67 14.57
CA GLN A 255 -144.36 -22.92 15.04
C GLN A 255 -144.46 -24.20 15.91
N ASN A 256 -145.34 -24.18 16.92
CA ASN A 256 -146.02 -25.36 17.48
C ASN A 256 -147.45 -25.32 16.89
N PRO A 257 -148.24 -26.42 16.70
CA PRO A 257 -149.00 -26.94 17.85
C PRO A 257 -149.60 -28.38 17.75
N ALA A 258 -150.27 -28.79 18.85
CA ALA A 258 -151.53 -29.60 18.89
C ALA A 258 -151.44 -31.14 18.60
N SER A 259 -152.41 -32.00 18.99
CA SER A 259 -153.66 -31.78 19.77
C SER A 259 -154.28 -33.09 20.33
N TYR A 260 -154.90 -33.04 21.54
CA TYR A 260 -156.11 -33.78 22.00
C TYR A 260 -156.01 -35.32 22.15
N CYS A 261 -156.78 -36.04 22.98
CA CYS A 261 -157.81 -35.75 24.03
C CYS A 261 -157.57 -36.77 25.20
N GLU A 262 -157.96 -36.57 26.47
CA GLU A 262 -159.32 -36.69 27.07
C GLU A 262 -160.01 -38.06 26.80
N GLN A 263 -160.79 -38.68 27.70
CA GLN A 263 -161.44 -38.23 28.95
C GLN A 263 -161.82 -39.45 29.85
N ASP A 264 -162.32 -39.19 31.08
CA ASP A 264 -163.26 -40.04 31.87
C ASP A 264 -162.85 -41.45 32.40
N ALA A 265 -163.46 -42.02 33.46
CA ALA A 265 -164.16 -41.47 34.65
C ALA A 265 -164.45 -42.57 35.72
N MET A 266 -164.81 -42.13 36.94
CA MET A 266 -165.66 -42.83 37.95
C MET A 266 -165.23 -44.18 38.59
N ASN A 267 -165.02 -44.11 39.92
CA ASN A 267 -165.35 -45.12 40.95
C ASN A 267 -164.67 -46.52 40.93
N SER A 268 -164.49 -47.22 42.05
CA SER A 268 -164.88 -46.94 43.46
C SER A 268 -163.78 -47.36 44.45
N ASN A 269 -163.61 -46.59 45.53
CA ASN A 269 -162.67 -46.89 46.62
C ASN A 269 -162.96 -48.21 47.34
N ILE A 270 -161.92 -49.02 47.60
CA ILE A 270 -161.42 -49.42 48.95
C ILE A 270 -160.24 -50.38 48.73
N ASP A 271 -159.03 -49.81 48.61
CA ASP A 271 -157.74 -50.52 48.58
C ASP A 271 -156.59 -49.50 48.85
N ILE A 272 -156.78 -48.68 49.89
CA ILE A 272 -156.15 -47.35 50.02
C ILE A 272 -154.89 -47.34 50.90
N PHE A 273 -154.69 -48.33 51.78
CA PHE A 273 -153.58 -48.30 52.73
C PHE A 273 -152.27 -48.87 52.15
N ASP A 274 -152.29 -50.08 51.60
CA ASP A 274 -151.07 -50.78 51.19
C ASP A 274 -150.30 -50.05 50.06
N LYS A 275 -151.00 -49.33 49.18
CA LYS A 275 -150.39 -48.57 48.06
C LYS A 275 -149.84 -47.19 48.45
N LEU A 276 -150.18 -46.66 49.62
CA LEU A 276 -149.72 -45.34 50.04
C LEU A 276 -148.29 -45.39 50.62
N GLU A 277 -147.98 -46.46 51.36
CA GLU A 277 -146.67 -46.67 51.99
C GLU A 277 -145.58 -47.04 50.96
N GLU A 278 -145.96 -47.78 49.91
CA GLU A 278 -145.10 -48.05 48.75
C GLU A 278 -144.76 -46.74 47.99
N ALA A 279 -145.76 -45.86 47.76
CA ALA A 279 -145.54 -44.60 47.05
C ALA A 279 -144.59 -43.62 47.79
N PHE A 280 -144.71 -43.48 49.12
CA PHE A 280 -143.81 -42.60 49.88
C PHE A 280 -142.37 -43.12 49.94
N THR A 281 -142.18 -44.43 50.07
CA THR A 281 -140.83 -45.03 50.07
C THR A 281 -140.19 -45.00 48.67
N GLU A 282 -140.99 -44.95 47.60
CA GLU A 282 -140.49 -44.76 46.24
C GLU A 282 -140.14 -43.29 45.92
N ASP A 283 -140.90 -42.31 46.41
CA ASP A 283 -140.58 -40.88 46.23
C ASP A 283 -139.31 -40.46 47.02
N GLU A 284 -139.16 -40.87 48.29
CA GLU A 284 -137.94 -40.59 49.06
C GLU A 284 -136.69 -41.24 48.42
N LYS A 285 -136.86 -42.44 47.86
CA LYS A 285 -135.87 -43.14 47.04
C LYS A 285 -135.54 -42.38 45.74
N HIS A 286 -136.53 -41.82 45.06
CA HIS A 286 -136.30 -40.99 43.86
C HIS A 286 -135.67 -39.63 44.18
N GLN A 287 -136.04 -38.97 45.27
CA GLN A 287 -135.41 -37.73 45.72
C GLN A 287 -133.94 -37.98 46.11
N LYS A 288 -133.65 -39.10 46.78
CA LYS A 288 -132.28 -39.51 47.08
C LYS A 288 -131.49 -39.88 45.83
N GLN A 289 -132.08 -40.61 44.88
CA GLN A 289 -131.43 -40.92 43.61
C GLN A 289 -131.12 -39.66 42.78
N THR A 290 -132.05 -38.71 42.69
CA THR A 290 -131.83 -37.46 41.96
C THR A 290 -130.81 -36.56 42.63
N PHE A 291 -130.73 -36.55 43.97
CA PHE A 291 -129.64 -35.88 44.70
C PHE A 291 -128.29 -36.55 44.50
N ASP A 292 -128.20 -37.89 44.66
CA ASP A 292 -126.96 -38.65 44.42
C ASP A 292 -126.50 -38.55 42.95
N GLU A 293 -127.43 -38.48 41.99
CA GLU A 293 -127.11 -38.28 40.59
C GLU A 293 -126.69 -36.83 40.29
N SER A 294 -127.32 -35.83 40.91
CA SER A 294 -126.87 -34.43 40.84
C SER A 294 -125.46 -34.28 41.40
N MET A 295 -125.15 -34.90 42.55
CA MET A 295 -123.81 -34.92 43.14
C MET A 295 -122.79 -35.70 42.29
N ARG A 296 -123.22 -36.70 41.51
CA ARG A 296 -122.36 -37.38 40.53
C ARG A 296 -122.11 -36.51 39.30
N ARG A 297 -123.13 -35.83 38.77
CA ARG A 297 -123.01 -34.89 37.64
C ARG A 297 -122.08 -33.73 38.00
N GLN A 298 -122.26 -33.09 39.15
CA GLN A 298 -121.37 -32.03 39.62
C GLN A 298 -119.90 -32.51 39.72
N ARG A 299 -119.62 -33.70 40.27
CA ARG A 299 -118.26 -34.25 40.31
C ARG A 299 -117.70 -34.56 38.91
N ALA A 300 -118.53 -35.09 38.01
CA ALA A 300 -118.17 -35.37 36.63
C ALA A 300 -117.93 -34.10 35.79
N GLU A 301 -118.48 -32.95 36.21
CA GLU A 301 -118.21 -31.63 35.64
C GLU A 301 -116.96 -30.97 36.28
N GLU A 302 -116.76 -31.13 37.59
CA GLU A 302 -115.62 -30.55 38.32
C GLU A 302 -114.28 -31.27 38.05
N GLU A 303 -114.26 -32.60 37.91
CA GLU A 303 -113.02 -33.35 37.62
C GLU A 303 -112.32 -32.94 36.32
N PRO A 304 -112.98 -32.85 35.14
CA PRO A 304 -112.31 -32.41 33.92
C PRO A 304 -111.86 -30.95 33.99
N ILE A 305 -112.57 -30.08 34.71
CA ILE A 305 -112.14 -28.68 34.94
C ILE A 305 -110.87 -28.65 35.80
N LEU A 306 -110.81 -29.47 36.86
CA LEU A 306 -109.62 -29.60 37.71
C LEU A 306 -108.44 -30.21 36.95
N PHE A 307 -108.69 -31.21 36.10
CA PHE A 307 -107.67 -31.83 35.26
C PHE A 307 -107.14 -30.86 34.20
N HIS A 308 -108.02 -30.13 33.51
CA HIS A 308 -107.64 -29.14 32.50
C HIS A 308 -106.88 -27.96 33.13
N ARG A 309 -107.27 -27.50 34.33
CA ARG A 309 -106.48 -26.49 35.08
C ARG A 309 -105.10 -27.02 35.47
N LYS A 310 -104.97 -28.29 35.87
CA LYS A 310 -103.66 -28.91 36.16
C LYS A 310 -102.82 -29.07 34.89
N ALA A 311 -103.42 -29.44 33.76
CA ALA A 311 -102.73 -29.53 32.47
C ALA A 311 -102.22 -28.15 32.02
N ASN A 312 -103.06 -27.12 32.00
CA ASN A 312 -102.66 -25.77 31.62
C ASN A 312 -101.54 -25.23 32.54
N ASN A 313 -101.65 -25.42 33.86
CA ASN A 313 -100.58 -25.05 34.78
C ASN A 313 -99.27 -25.80 34.49
N PHE A 314 -99.33 -27.09 34.12
CA PHE A 314 -98.17 -27.90 33.76
C PHE A 314 -97.54 -27.43 32.45
N ASP A 315 -98.36 -27.14 31.44
CA ASP A 315 -97.94 -26.62 30.14
C ASP A 315 -97.31 -25.22 30.28
N ASP A 316 -97.91 -24.33 31.08
CA ASP A 316 -97.34 -23.01 31.42
C ASP A 316 -95.98 -23.15 32.13
N THR A 317 -95.84 -24.07 33.09
CA THR A 317 -94.53 -24.34 33.72
C THR A 317 -93.52 -24.92 32.73
N SER A 318 -93.95 -25.82 31.83
CA SER A 318 -93.10 -26.44 30.82
C SER A 318 -92.62 -25.44 29.77
N LEU A 319 -93.50 -24.51 29.37
CA LEU A 319 -93.20 -23.40 28.47
C LEU A 319 -92.21 -22.41 29.10
N ASN A 320 -92.40 -22.09 30.39
CA ASN A 320 -91.51 -21.20 31.13
C ASN A 320 -90.13 -21.85 31.35
N GLU A 321 -90.07 -23.14 31.69
CA GLU A 321 -88.81 -23.90 31.72
C GLU A 321 -88.13 -23.94 30.35
N ALA A 322 -88.86 -24.20 29.26
CA ALA A 322 -88.30 -24.19 27.91
C ALA A 322 -87.72 -22.82 27.53
N LYS A 323 -88.39 -21.73 27.93
CA LYS A 323 -87.89 -20.35 27.77
C LYS A 323 -86.60 -20.12 28.56
N GLN A 324 -86.57 -20.45 29.86
CA GLN A 324 -85.38 -20.30 30.70
C GLN A 324 -84.21 -21.15 30.18
N ARG A 325 -84.45 -22.38 29.75
CA ARG A 325 -83.44 -23.25 29.11
C ARG A 325 -82.88 -22.62 27.84
N LYS A 326 -83.73 -22.00 27.00
CA LYS A 326 -83.28 -21.25 25.80
C LYS A 326 -82.40 -20.05 26.17
N GLU A 327 -82.81 -19.26 27.16
CA GLU A 327 -82.05 -18.09 27.65
C GLU A 327 -80.67 -18.51 28.21
N VAL A 328 -80.62 -19.60 28.98
CA VAL A 328 -79.36 -20.19 29.48
C VAL A 328 -78.47 -20.72 28.35
N ILE A 329 -79.03 -21.39 27.34
CA ILE A 329 -78.27 -21.87 26.17
C ILE A 329 -77.70 -20.69 25.37
N GLU A 330 -78.46 -19.61 25.18
CA GLU A 330 -78.00 -18.41 24.47
C GLU A 330 -76.91 -17.66 25.27
N ALA A 331 -77.04 -17.57 26.59
CA ALA A 331 -76.02 -17.02 27.46
C ALA A 331 -74.72 -17.85 27.44
N LEU A 332 -74.84 -19.18 27.47
CA LEU A 332 -73.71 -20.12 27.40
C LEU A 332 -73.02 -20.06 26.02
N ALA A 333 -73.76 -19.92 24.93
CA ALA A 333 -73.20 -19.71 23.59
C ALA A 333 -72.39 -18.39 23.51
N LYS A 334 -72.91 -17.30 24.08
CA LYS A 334 -72.19 -16.02 24.17
C LYS A 334 -70.94 -16.12 25.03
N ALA A 335 -71.01 -16.79 26.18
CA ALA A 335 -69.85 -17.03 27.05
C ALA A 335 -68.76 -17.86 26.36
N ASN A 336 -69.14 -18.92 25.64
CA ASN A 336 -68.21 -19.73 24.85
C ASN A 336 -67.54 -18.91 23.73
N GLY A 337 -68.28 -18.00 23.07
CA GLY A 337 -67.70 -17.09 22.08
C GLY A 337 -66.62 -16.16 22.66
N VAL A 338 -66.87 -15.60 23.85
CA VAL A 338 -65.87 -14.79 24.57
C VAL A 338 -64.65 -15.64 24.98
N ILE A 339 -64.87 -16.85 25.47
CA ILE A 339 -63.79 -17.79 25.82
C ILE A 339 -62.92 -18.12 24.60
N GLU A 340 -63.50 -18.32 23.41
CA GLU A 340 -62.74 -18.63 22.21
C GLU A 340 -61.91 -17.43 21.72
N LEU A 341 -62.45 -16.20 21.80
CA LEU A 341 -61.69 -14.98 21.53
C LEU A 341 -60.51 -14.81 22.51
N MET A 342 -60.74 -15.05 23.81
CA MET A 342 -59.67 -14.99 24.82
C MET A 342 -58.58 -16.05 24.59
N LYS A 343 -58.92 -17.24 24.08
CA LYS A 343 -57.91 -18.23 23.66
C LYS A 343 -57.07 -17.72 22.51
N GLN A 344 -57.70 -17.17 21.46
CA GLN A 344 -57.00 -16.64 20.28
C GLN A 344 -56.05 -15.50 20.67
N GLU A 345 -56.47 -14.60 21.55
CA GLU A 345 -55.61 -13.55 22.12
C GLU A 345 -54.47 -14.14 22.96
N MET A 346 -54.74 -15.12 23.82
CA MET A 346 -53.69 -15.83 24.58
C MET A 346 -52.69 -16.57 23.68
N ASP A 347 -53.11 -17.13 22.56
CA ASP A 347 -52.24 -17.86 21.62
C ASP A 347 -51.40 -16.89 20.78
N ALA A 348 -51.96 -15.75 20.36
CA ALA A 348 -51.18 -14.66 19.76
C ALA A 348 -50.11 -14.12 20.74
N LEU A 349 -50.46 -13.89 22.01
CA LEU A 349 -49.52 -13.44 23.03
C LEU A 349 -48.43 -14.48 23.37
N LYS A 350 -48.72 -15.79 23.25
CA LYS A 350 -47.68 -16.84 23.33
C LYS A 350 -46.73 -16.76 22.14
N GLN A 351 -47.27 -16.58 20.92
CA GLN A 351 -46.44 -16.45 19.72
C GLN A 351 -45.52 -15.24 19.81
N ASP A 352 -46.04 -14.05 20.17
CA ASP A 352 -45.22 -12.84 20.37
C ASP A 352 -44.14 -13.02 21.44
N ARG A 353 -44.48 -13.65 22.58
CA ARG A 353 -43.51 -13.98 23.64
C ARG A 353 -42.39 -14.87 23.12
N ASP A 354 -42.73 -15.91 22.37
CA ASP A 354 -41.75 -16.88 21.87
C ASP A 354 -40.87 -16.26 20.78
N ASP A 355 -41.45 -15.39 19.93
CA ASP A 355 -40.74 -14.58 18.94
C ASP A 355 -39.78 -13.57 19.61
N ILE A 356 -40.12 -13.04 20.79
CA ILE A 356 -39.25 -12.18 21.62
C ILE A 356 -38.12 -13.01 22.26
N ILE A 357 -38.39 -14.21 22.77
CA ILE A 357 -37.37 -15.12 23.31
C ILE A 357 -36.36 -15.47 22.20
N ASP A 358 -36.83 -15.79 21.00
CA ASP A 358 -35.98 -16.14 19.86
C ASP A 358 -35.08 -14.97 19.41
N LYS A 359 -35.58 -13.73 19.50
CA LYS A 359 -34.79 -12.49 19.28
C LYS A 359 -33.77 -12.26 20.41
N LEU A 360 -34.13 -12.52 21.66
CA LEU A 360 -33.22 -12.39 22.82
C LEU A 360 -32.07 -13.40 22.76
N VAL A 361 -32.34 -14.66 22.38
CA VAL A 361 -31.29 -15.68 22.17
C VAL A 361 -30.30 -15.22 21.09
N LYS A 362 -30.79 -14.80 19.92
CA LYS A 362 -29.95 -14.33 18.81
C LYS A 362 -29.12 -13.09 19.18
N MET A 363 -29.65 -12.16 19.97
CA MET A 363 -28.86 -11.04 20.50
C MET A 363 -27.84 -11.47 21.55
N SER A 364 -28.14 -12.48 22.38
CA SER A 364 -27.20 -13.04 23.35
C SER A 364 -26.00 -13.71 22.68
N GLU A 365 -26.23 -14.50 21.63
CA GLU A 365 -25.18 -15.11 20.80
C GLU A 365 -24.30 -14.04 20.12
N GLN A 366 -24.92 -12.99 19.56
CA GLN A 366 -24.18 -11.86 18.98
C GLN A 366 -23.35 -11.11 20.03
N LYS A 367 -23.89 -10.90 21.24
CA LYS A 367 -23.17 -10.29 22.37
C LYS A 367 -21.94 -11.11 22.75
N ALA A 368 -22.10 -12.42 22.98
CA ALA A 368 -20.99 -13.31 23.31
C ALA A 368 -19.91 -13.33 22.21
N THR A 369 -20.32 -13.30 20.93
CA THR A 369 -19.42 -13.21 19.77
C THR A 369 -18.65 -11.89 19.69
N LEU A 370 -19.21 -10.80 20.23
CA LEU A 370 -18.53 -9.50 20.34
C LEU A 370 -17.62 -9.44 21.56
N GLU A 371 -18.03 -10.01 22.69
CA GLU A 371 -17.23 -10.08 23.92
C GLU A 371 -15.94 -10.90 23.69
N GLN A 372 -16.03 -12.09 23.07
CA GLN A 372 -14.85 -12.85 22.66
C GLN A 372 -13.90 -12.01 21.78
N ARG A 373 -14.44 -11.20 20.87
CA ARG A 373 -13.63 -10.37 19.96
C ARG A 373 -12.93 -9.21 20.70
N VAL A 374 -13.54 -8.68 21.75
CA VAL A 374 -12.91 -7.68 22.63
C VAL A 374 -11.73 -8.30 23.37
N ASP A 375 -11.87 -9.52 23.89
CA ASP A 375 -10.77 -10.25 24.54
C ASP A 375 -9.63 -10.59 23.55
N GLU A 376 -9.96 -11.03 22.32
CA GLU A 376 -8.97 -11.25 21.25
C GLU A 376 -8.18 -9.98 20.92
N TYR A 377 -8.83 -8.82 20.82
CA TYR A 377 -8.14 -7.54 20.63
C TYR A 377 -7.34 -7.09 21.86
N GLY A 378 -7.84 -7.34 23.08
CA GLY A 378 -7.12 -7.05 24.32
C GLY A 378 -5.79 -7.79 24.42
N GLY A 379 -5.76 -9.07 24.02
CA GLY A 379 -4.52 -9.84 23.90
C GLY A 379 -3.55 -9.24 22.89
N ILE A 380 -4.02 -8.88 21.69
CA ILE A 380 -3.19 -8.28 20.64
C ILE A 380 -2.60 -6.92 21.06
N VAL A 381 -3.37 -6.08 21.76
CA VAL A 381 -2.86 -4.80 22.29
C VAL A 381 -1.73 -5.03 23.28
N LYS A 382 -1.87 -5.99 24.19
CA LYS A 382 -0.83 -6.31 25.17
C LYS A 382 0.45 -6.86 24.53
N ASP A 383 0.33 -7.78 23.57
CA ASP A 383 1.48 -8.30 22.80
C ASP A 383 2.24 -7.16 22.08
N LEU A 384 1.51 -6.16 21.57
CA LEU A 384 2.09 -4.96 20.95
C LEU A 384 2.77 -4.04 21.97
N GLU A 385 2.22 -3.86 23.17
CA GLU A 385 2.83 -3.08 24.25
C GLU A 385 4.15 -3.72 24.73
N ASP A 386 4.17 -5.04 24.96
CA ASP A 386 5.39 -5.78 25.35
C ASP A 386 6.45 -5.78 24.22
N THR A 387 6.02 -5.89 22.95
CA THR A 387 6.89 -5.74 21.78
C THR A 387 7.47 -4.32 21.66
N LEU A 388 6.69 -3.30 22.03
CA LEU A 388 7.10 -1.89 22.00
C LEU A 388 8.02 -1.54 23.18
N ALA A 389 7.82 -2.14 24.36
CA ALA A 389 8.70 -2.01 25.52
C ALA A 389 10.08 -2.63 25.26
N THR A 390 10.11 -3.86 24.73
CA THR A 390 11.36 -4.54 24.34
C THR A 390 12.09 -3.79 23.22
N SER A 391 11.36 -3.27 22.23
CA SER A 391 11.94 -2.42 21.17
C SER A 391 12.55 -1.12 21.71
N LYS A 392 11.88 -0.44 22.65
CA LYS A 392 12.43 0.76 23.32
C LYS A 392 13.73 0.46 24.07
N SER A 393 13.79 -0.67 24.79
CA SER A 393 14.99 -1.11 25.51
C SER A 393 16.16 -1.37 24.55
N LEU A 394 15.90 -2.05 23.42
CA LEU A 394 16.92 -2.30 22.38
C LEU A 394 17.45 -1.00 21.77
N ILE A 395 16.58 -0.04 21.45
CA ILE A 395 16.97 1.27 20.91
C ILE A 395 17.86 2.03 21.92
N HIS A 396 17.51 2.02 23.21
CA HIS A 396 18.32 2.66 24.24
C HIS A 396 19.71 2.03 24.38
N SER A 397 19.80 0.69 24.33
CA SER A 397 21.08 -0.03 24.32
C SER A 397 21.92 0.29 23.09
N GLN A 398 21.32 0.38 21.90
CA GLN A 398 22.02 0.74 20.66
C GLN A 398 22.48 2.20 20.65
N GLN A 399 21.72 3.11 21.26
CA GLN A 399 22.12 4.51 21.43
C GLN A 399 23.35 4.62 22.34
N LEU A 400 23.38 3.88 23.46
CA LEU A 400 24.52 3.84 24.38
C LEU A 400 25.78 3.26 23.70
N GLU A 401 25.64 2.21 22.90
CA GLU A 401 26.73 1.64 22.09
C GLU A 401 27.23 2.64 21.03
N TYR A 402 26.32 3.35 20.36
CA TYR A 402 26.66 4.38 19.37
C TYR A 402 27.43 5.55 20.00
N ASP A 403 26.98 6.08 21.14
CA ASP A 403 27.65 7.20 21.81
C ASP A 403 29.01 6.78 22.40
N LYS A 404 29.17 5.52 22.82
CA LYS A 404 30.49 4.94 23.17
C LYS A 404 31.42 4.85 21.96
N LEU A 405 30.97 4.28 20.84
CA LEU A 405 31.75 4.18 19.61
C LEU A 405 32.11 5.55 19.02
N LYS A 406 31.23 6.53 19.18
CA LYS A 406 31.48 7.93 18.82
C LYS A 406 32.59 8.53 19.69
N HIS A 407 32.58 8.30 21.01
CA HIS A 407 33.64 8.76 21.89
C HIS A 407 34.99 8.08 21.58
N GLU A 408 35.00 6.77 21.34
CA GLU A 408 36.19 6.02 20.91
C GLU A 408 36.77 6.57 19.59
N ARG A 409 35.91 6.86 18.60
CA ARG A 409 36.29 7.54 17.35
C ARG A 409 36.87 8.93 17.60
N ASP A 410 36.23 9.73 18.45
CA ASP A 410 36.60 11.14 18.68
C ASP A 410 37.89 11.27 19.49
N ASN A 411 38.27 10.24 20.25
CA ASN A 411 39.61 10.12 20.84
C ASN A 411 40.63 9.67 19.78
N ALA A 412 40.36 8.58 19.05
CA ALA A 412 41.26 8.10 17.99
C ALA A 412 41.53 9.13 16.87
N LEU A 413 40.61 10.08 16.65
CA LEU A 413 40.81 11.22 15.75
C LEU A 413 41.81 12.24 16.31
N LYS A 414 41.79 12.53 17.62
CA LYS A 414 42.80 13.39 18.27
C LYS A 414 44.17 12.73 18.21
N ASP A 415 44.25 11.45 18.56
CA ASP A 415 45.49 10.67 18.51
C ASP A 415 46.09 10.71 17.08
N ALA A 416 45.25 10.57 16.06
CA ALA A 416 45.66 10.68 14.65
C ALA A 416 46.09 12.09 14.25
N ASP A 417 45.43 13.15 14.73
CA ASP A 417 45.80 14.55 14.46
C ASP A 417 47.07 14.98 15.22
N GLU A 418 47.35 14.40 16.39
CA GLU A 418 48.61 14.61 17.12
C GLU A 418 49.78 13.91 16.40
N LEU A 419 49.62 12.63 16.04
CA LEU A 419 50.58 11.89 15.20
C LEU A 419 50.80 12.57 13.83
N ARG A 420 49.76 13.22 13.28
CA ARG A 420 49.87 14.02 12.05
C ARG A 420 50.71 15.28 12.26
N LYS A 421 50.49 16.04 13.35
CA LYS A 421 51.29 17.23 13.72
C LYS A 421 52.74 16.89 14.06
N GLU A 422 53.03 15.68 14.50
CA GLU A 422 54.42 15.19 14.60
C GLU A 422 54.99 14.90 13.21
N LYS A 423 54.26 14.18 12.36
CA LYS A 423 54.72 13.77 11.02
C LYS A 423 54.90 14.96 10.05
N GLU A 424 54.10 16.00 10.20
CA GLU A 424 54.21 17.26 9.46
C GLU A 424 55.48 18.08 9.83
N LYS A 425 56.20 17.71 10.90
CA LYS A 425 57.54 18.27 11.21
C LYS A 425 58.69 17.53 10.51
N THR A 426 58.45 16.40 9.83
CA THR A 426 59.53 15.47 9.44
C THR A 426 59.64 15.19 7.93
N VAL A 427 58.68 15.59 7.10
CA VAL A 427 58.74 15.36 5.64
C VAL A 427 58.41 16.63 4.85
N SER A 428 59.36 17.05 4.01
CA SER A 428 59.17 18.13 3.04
C SER A 428 59.34 17.60 1.61
N TYR A 429 58.60 18.19 0.69
CA TYR A 429 58.57 17.98 -0.76
C TYR A 429 58.03 16.68 -1.40
N SER A 430 57.06 16.92 -2.28
CA SER A 430 56.80 16.27 -3.59
C SER A 430 55.91 15.01 -3.68
N SER A 431 54.63 15.23 -4.02
CA SER A 431 54.06 14.82 -5.33
C SER A 431 52.62 15.35 -5.52
N LEU A 432 52.22 15.57 -6.79
CA LEU A 432 51.00 16.27 -7.21
C LEU A 432 49.70 15.80 -6.53
N THR A 433 49.03 16.72 -5.83
CA THR A 433 47.62 16.60 -5.39
C THR A 433 46.78 17.74 -5.98
N TRP A 434 45.97 17.45 -6.99
CA TRP A 434 45.05 18.43 -7.61
C TRP A 434 43.77 18.73 -6.81
N ASN A 435 43.74 18.33 -5.54
CA ASN A 435 42.65 18.66 -4.62
C ASN A 435 42.93 20.05 -4.02
N THR A 436 42.45 21.10 -4.68
CA THR A 436 42.47 22.44 -4.09
C THR A 436 41.49 22.46 -2.92
N GLU A 437 42.00 22.36 -1.70
CA GLU A 437 41.19 22.56 -0.51
C GLU A 437 40.92 24.06 -0.31
N PHE A 438 39.66 24.39 -0.06
CA PHE A 438 39.20 25.73 0.26
C PHE A 438 38.72 25.77 1.71
N SER A 439 39.11 26.81 2.44
CA SER A 439 38.63 27.04 3.81
C SER A 439 37.16 27.44 3.84
N LEU A 440 36.46 27.16 4.95
CA LEU A 440 35.10 27.67 5.17
C LEU A 440 35.05 29.21 5.04
N LEU A 441 36.08 29.91 5.53
CA LEU A 441 36.18 31.37 5.45
C LEU A 441 36.26 31.89 4.01
N GLU A 442 37.02 31.23 3.13
CA GLU A 442 37.03 31.56 1.69
C GLU A 442 35.63 31.42 1.07
N LEU A 443 34.90 30.34 1.39
CA LEU A 443 33.55 30.13 0.87
C LEU A 443 32.56 31.18 1.43
N GLN A 444 32.67 31.54 2.70
CA GLN A 444 31.86 32.59 3.33
C GLN A 444 32.10 33.96 2.65
N LEU A 445 33.37 34.36 2.49
CA LEU A 445 33.71 35.63 1.84
C LEU A 445 33.24 35.66 0.37
N ALA A 446 33.45 34.57 -0.37
CA ALA A 446 33.05 34.47 -1.77
C ALA A 446 31.52 34.47 -2.00
N THR A 447 30.73 34.11 -0.99
CA THR A 447 29.26 34.00 -1.06
C THR A 447 28.51 35.04 -0.21
N GLN A 448 29.20 36.07 0.28
CA GLN A 448 28.63 37.11 1.15
C GLN A 448 27.95 36.51 2.40
N ASN A 449 28.64 35.59 3.08
CA ASN A 449 28.14 34.75 4.18
C ASN A 449 26.94 33.87 3.79
N PHE A 450 27.01 33.23 2.62
CA PHE A 450 25.96 32.36 2.06
C PHE A 450 24.61 33.09 1.86
N SER A 451 24.66 34.36 1.47
CA SER A 451 23.48 35.19 1.24
C SER A 451 22.57 34.62 0.15
N ASP A 452 21.25 34.62 0.40
CA ASP A 452 20.25 34.24 -0.60
C ASP A 452 20.29 35.15 -1.85
N THR A 453 20.83 36.37 -1.76
CA THR A 453 21.03 37.28 -2.91
C THR A 453 22.02 36.77 -3.97
N VAL A 454 22.88 35.81 -3.61
CA VAL A 454 23.81 35.16 -4.55
C VAL A 454 23.54 33.66 -4.69
N LYS A 455 22.40 33.17 -4.17
CA LYS A 455 21.95 31.79 -4.37
C LYS A 455 21.42 31.62 -5.79
N ILE A 456 21.94 30.61 -6.50
CA ILE A 456 21.55 30.27 -7.89
C ILE A 456 20.78 28.96 -7.98
N GLY A 457 20.57 28.26 -6.86
CA GLY A 457 19.70 27.08 -6.82
C GLY A 457 19.59 26.48 -5.41
N GLU A 458 18.49 25.79 -5.13
CA GLU A 458 18.28 25.02 -3.91
C GLU A 458 17.44 23.77 -4.21
N GLY A 459 17.85 22.62 -3.67
CA GLY A 459 17.20 21.34 -3.97
C GLY A 459 17.51 20.24 -2.97
N GLY A 460 17.21 19.00 -3.36
CA GLY A 460 17.38 17.81 -2.50
C GLY A 460 18.83 17.56 -2.05
N PHE A 461 19.81 17.95 -2.88
CA PHE A 461 21.23 17.75 -2.61
C PHE A 461 21.83 18.85 -1.71
N GLY A 462 21.33 20.09 -1.78
CA GLY A 462 21.91 21.23 -1.06
C GLY A 462 21.48 22.58 -1.64
N ARG A 463 22.30 23.60 -1.38
CA ARG A 463 22.20 24.95 -1.96
C ARG A 463 23.38 25.21 -2.88
N VAL A 464 23.18 25.98 -3.95
CA VAL A 464 24.24 26.41 -4.85
C VAL A 464 24.28 27.93 -4.87
N TYR A 465 25.46 28.48 -4.64
CA TYR A 465 25.72 29.91 -4.63
C TYR A 465 26.68 30.29 -5.75
N ARG A 466 26.44 31.42 -6.41
CA ARG A 466 27.46 32.08 -7.24
C ARG A 466 28.45 32.77 -6.32
N GLY A 467 29.73 32.57 -6.56
CA GLY A 467 30.79 33.22 -5.79
C GLY A 467 31.94 33.70 -6.64
N PHE A 468 32.87 34.42 -6.01
CA PHE A 468 34.11 34.87 -6.63
C PHE A 468 35.30 34.41 -5.76
N LEU A 469 36.05 33.42 -6.25
CA LEU A 469 37.20 32.83 -5.56
C LEU A 469 38.45 33.01 -6.41
N ARG A 470 39.52 33.55 -5.82
CA ARG A 470 40.87 33.62 -6.43
C ARG A 470 40.81 34.13 -7.89
N ASN A 471 40.16 35.29 -8.07
CA ASN A 471 39.89 35.98 -9.36
C ASN A 471 39.02 35.21 -10.38
N THR A 472 38.33 34.14 -9.97
CA THR A 472 37.49 33.29 -10.82
C THR A 472 36.03 33.34 -10.33
N THR A 473 35.07 33.44 -11.27
CA THR A 473 33.64 33.26 -10.91
C THR A 473 33.34 31.77 -10.83
N VAL A 474 32.72 31.34 -9.72
CA VAL A 474 32.55 29.93 -9.35
C VAL A 474 31.10 29.62 -8.95
N ALA A 475 30.71 28.35 -9.06
CA ALA A 475 29.50 27.82 -8.42
C ALA A 475 29.91 27.00 -7.18
N ILE A 476 29.35 27.35 -6.02
CA ILE A 476 29.68 26.77 -4.71
C ILE A 476 28.46 25.99 -4.21
N LYS A 477 28.52 24.66 -4.30
CA LYS A 477 27.47 23.71 -3.90
C LYS A 477 27.69 23.29 -2.44
N MET A 478 26.85 23.78 -1.54
CA MET A 478 26.86 23.47 -0.12
C MET A 478 25.90 22.30 0.16
N LEU A 479 26.45 21.12 0.44
CA LEU A 479 25.67 19.90 0.70
C LEU A 479 25.13 19.89 2.14
N ARG A 480 24.01 19.19 2.37
CA ARG A 480 23.35 19.15 3.69
C ARG A 480 24.15 18.30 4.70
N SER A 481 25.08 18.94 5.42
CA SER A 481 26.06 18.32 6.33
C SER A 481 25.48 17.48 7.47
N HIS A 482 24.27 17.80 7.94
CA HIS A 482 23.59 17.12 9.06
C HIS A 482 23.09 15.70 8.73
N ASN A 483 23.07 15.30 7.46
CA ASN A 483 22.63 13.96 7.04
C ASN A 483 23.81 13.11 6.56
N LEU A 484 23.86 11.84 7.01
CA LEU A 484 24.83 10.83 6.52
C LEU A 484 24.82 10.71 4.99
N GLN A 485 23.66 10.94 4.37
CA GLN A 485 23.52 10.98 2.90
C GLN A 485 24.35 12.11 2.27
N GLY A 486 24.32 13.34 2.80
CA GLY A 486 25.05 14.47 2.25
C GLY A 486 26.57 14.24 2.25
N GLN A 487 27.11 13.69 3.33
CA GLN A 487 28.53 13.32 3.41
C GLN A 487 28.89 12.17 2.45
N SER A 488 27.98 11.22 2.20
CA SER A 488 28.21 10.17 1.20
C SER A 488 28.26 10.74 -0.22
N GLN A 489 27.38 11.71 -0.53
CA GLN A 489 27.32 12.39 -1.82
C GLN A 489 28.57 13.26 -2.05
N PHE A 490 28.98 14.04 -1.03
CA PHE A 490 30.22 14.83 -1.04
C PHE A 490 31.44 13.98 -1.41
N ARG A 491 31.66 12.89 -0.66
CA ARG A 491 32.82 12.01 -0.88
C ARG A 491 32.78 11.35 -2.25
N GLN A 492 31.61 10.93 -2.72
CA GLN A 492 31.47 10.29 -4.03
C GLN A 492 31.75 11.28 -5.18
N GLU A 493 31.22 12.50 -5.10
CA GLU A 493 31.38 13.54 -6.12
C GLU A 493 32.86 13.99 -6.23
N VAL A 494 33.56 14.18 -5.09
CA VAL A 494 35.02 14.42 -5.07
C VAL A 494 35.79 13.23 -5.66
N VAL A 495 35.48 11.99 -5.26
CA VAL A 495 36.20 10.79 -5.70
C VAL A 495 36.00 10.48 -7.19
N VAL A 496 34.87 10.88 -7.78
CA VAL A 496 34.65 10.76 -9.23
C VAL A 496 35.33 11.90 -9.98
N LEU A 497 35.01 13.17 -9.67
CA LEU A 497 35.45 14.32 -10.47
C LEU A 497 36.95 14.66 -10.32
N SER A 498 37.61 14.20 -9.25
CA SER A 498 39.09 14.22 -9.16
C SER A 498 39.78 13.28 -10.14
N ARG A 499 39.05 12.30 -10.72
CA ARG A 499 39.59 11.23 -11.58
C ARG A 499 39.20 11.32 -13.05
N VAL A 500 38.15 12.07 -13.38
CA VAL A 500 37.61 12.16 -14.74
C VAL A 500 37.55 13.62 -15.23
N ARG A 501 37.96 13.86 -16.48
CA ARG A 501 37.85 15.17 -17.14
C ARG A 501 37.50 14.95 -18.61
N HIS A 502 36.49 15.66 -19.10
CA HIS A 502 35.99 15.62 -20.48
C HIS A 502 35.25 16.95 -20.76
N PRO A 503 35.25 17.50 -21.99
CA PRO A 503 34.70 18.84 -22.26
C PRO A 503 33.24 19.04 -21.83
N ASN A 504 32.43 17.98 -21.92
CA ASN A 504 31.00 17.99 -21.53
C ASN A 504 30.74 17.43 -20.12
N LEU A 505 31.71 17.53 -19.22
CA LEU A 505 31.55 17.30 -17.78
C LEU A 505 31.84 18.60 -17.01
N VAL A 506 31.15 18.83 -15.89
CA VAL A 506 31.42 19.98 -15.02
C VAL A 506 32.80 19.84 -14.35
N THR A 507 33.60 20.91 -14.40
CA THR A 507 34.94 20.95 -13.79
C THR A 507 34.83 21.25 -12.30
N LEU A 508 35.13 20.25 -11.46
CA LEU A 508 35.41 20.47 -10.04
C LEU A 508 36.75 21.19 -9.89
N MET A 509 36.73 22.42 -9.38
CA MET A 509 37.92 23.23 -9.08
C MET A 509 38.53 22.89 -7.71
N GLY A 510 37.71 22.46 -6.76
CA GLY A 510 38.15 22.07 -5.42
C GLY A 510 36.98 21.84 -4.45
N SER A 511 37.32 21.68 -3.17
CA SER A 511 36.35 21.30 -2.13
C SER A 511 36.71 21.89 -0.76
N CYS A 512 35.71 22.11 0.09
CA CYS A 512 35.85 22.46 1.50
C CYS A 512 35.34 21.30 2.36
N SER A 513 36.25 20.56 2.99
CA SER A 513 35.91 19.41 3.83
C SER A 513 35.13 19.81 5.09
N GLU A 514 35.45 20.95 5.69
CA GLU A 514 34.79 21.51 6.89
C GLU A 514 33.28 21.64 6.69
N ALA A 515 32.87 22.14 5.52
CA ALA A 515 31.51 22.54 5.23
C ALA A 515 30.75 21.57 4.31
N SER A 516 31.39 20.48 3.86
CA SER A 516 30.90 19.65 2.74
C SER A 516 30.58 20.47 1.47
N GLY A 517 31.40 21.50 1.21
CA GLY A 517 31.23 22.44 0.09
C GLY A 517 32.04 22.02 -1.14
N LEU A 518 31.46 22.14 -2.33
CA LEU A 518 32.11 21.78 -3.61
C LEU A 518 32.15 22.99 -4.54
N VAL A 519 33.32 23.26 -5.13
CA VAL A 519 33.58 24.45 -5.94
C VAL A 519 33.76 24.05 -7.41
N TYR A 520 32.93 24.61 -8.28
CA TYR A 520 32.90 24.32 -9.72
C TYR A 520 33.13 25.58 -10.56
N GLU A 521 33.42 25.36 -11.84
CA GLU A 521 33.21 26.41 -12.85
C GLU A 521 31.77 26.95 -12.82
N PHE A 522 31.62 28.27 -12.97
CA PHE A 522 30.31 28.90 -13.10
C PHE A 522 29.80 28.83 -14.55
N LEU A 523 28.61 28.28 -14.73
CA LEU A 523 27.98 28.08 -16.04
C LEU A 523 26.76 29.02 -16.16
N PRO A 524 26.84 30.09 -16.99
CA PRO A 524 25.95 31.24 -16.89
C PRO A 524 24.56 31.02 -17.50
N ASN A 525 24.35 30.00 -18.33
CA ASN A 525 23.07 29.72 -18.99
C ASN A 525 22.19 28.73 -18.22
N GLY A 526 22.48 28.48 -16.93
CA GLY A 526 21.66 27.65 -16.05
C GLY A 526 21.64 26.17 -16.43
N SER A 527 20.55 25.49 -16.10
CA SER A 527 20.28 24.10 -16.47
C SER A 527 19.47 23.98 -17.76
N LEU A 528 19.50 22.80 -18.36
CA LEU A 528 18.67 22.46 -19.51
C LEU A 528 17.18 22.38 -19.16
N GLU A 529 16.80 22.21 -17.89
CA GLU A 529 15.39 22.25 -17.45
C GLU A 529 14.85 23.68 -17.59
N ASP A 530 15.51 24.64 -16.96
CA ASP A 530 15.24 26.08 -17.00
C ASP A 530 15.18 26.59 -18.46
N ARG A 531 16.13 26.12 -19.30
CA ARG A 531 16.25 26.53 -20.71
C ARG A 531 15.31 25.81 -21.69
N LEU A 532 14.70 24.69 -21.29
CA LEU A 532 13.54 24.11 -21.98
C LEU A 532 12.23 24.78 -21.54
N ALA A 533 12.13 25.16 -20.26
CA ALA A 533 11.03 25.95 -19.71
C ALA A 533 11.02 27.41 -20.21
N CYS A 534 12.10 27.87 -20.85
CA CYS A 534 12.31 29.25 -21.30
C CYS A 534 12.27 30.26 -20.13
N GLU A 535 12.73 29.84 -18.95
CA GLU A 535 12.72 30.66 -17.73
C GLU A 535 13.52 31.96 -17.91
N ASN A 536 13.14 33.02 -17.20
CA ASN A 536 13.68 34.38 -17.33
C ASN A 536 13.60 34.93 -18.77
N ASP A 537 12.48 34.64 -19.46
CA ASP A 537 12.19 35.03 -20.85
C ASP A 537 13.28 34.63 -21.86
N THR A 538 14.03 33.57 -21.55
CA THR A 538 15.16 33.14 -22.38
C THR A 538 14.68 32.44 -23.66
N PRO A 539 15.21 32.77 -24.85
CA PRO A 539 14.66 32.29 -26.12
C PRO A 539 14.72 30.75 -26.24
N PRO A 540 13.74 30.11 -26.91
CA PRO A 540 13.73 28.65 -27.10
C PRO A 540 15.02 28.13 -27.74
N LEU A 541 15.55 27.01 -27.22
CA LEU A 541 16.70 26.35 -27.82
C LEU A 541 16.31 25.79 -29.20
N THR A 542 17.03 26.21 -30.26
CA THR A 542 16.77 25.71 -31.62
C THR A 542 17.09 24.23 -31.75
N TRP A 543 16.47 23.56 -32.73
CA TRP A 543 16.67 22.13 -32.93
C TRP A 543 18.13 21.73 -33.18
N GLN A 544 18.94 22.58 -33.80
CA GLN A 544 20.38 22.33 -33.98
C GLN A 544 21.12 22.33 -32.64
N VAL A 545 20.81 23.29 -31.75
CA VAL A 545 21.39 23.36 -30.41
C VAL A 545 20.93 22.17 -29.57
N ARG A 546 19.65 21.80 -29.62
CA ARG A 546 19.14 20.61 -28.93
C ARG A 546 19.81 19.32 -29.43
N THR A 547 20.00 19.19 -30.74
CA THR A 547 20.70 18.03 -31.35
C THR A 547 22.17 17.99 -30.92
N ARG A 548 22.85 19.16 -30.86
CA ARG A 548 24.23 19.28 -30.37
C ARG A 548 24.34 18.82 -28.90
N ILE A 549 23.45 19.29 -28.03
CA ILE A 549 23.40 18.90 -26.61
C ILE A 549 23.17 17.40 -26.43
N ILE A 550 22.29 16.78 -27.22
CA ILE A 550 22.10 15.31 -27.23
C ILE A 550 23.42 14.59 -27.56
N GLY A 551 24.20 15.10 -28.52
CA GLY A 551 25.54 14.60 -28.85
C GLY A 551 26.55 14.77 -27.71
N GLU A 552 26.69 15.98 -27.20
CA GLU A 552 27.62 16.35 -26.12
C GLU A 552 27.41 15.46 -24.87
N ILE A 553 26.16 15.23 -24.47
CA ILE A 553 25.81 14.36 -23.33
C ILE A 553 26.02 12.88 -23.66
N CYS A 554 25.72 12.42 -24.88
CA CYS A 554 26.06 11.05 -25.30
C CYS A 554 27.58 10.82 -25.26
N SER A 555 28.40 11.78 -25.72
CA SER A 555 29.87 11.72 -25.66
C SER A 555 30.38 11.63 -24.22
N ALA A 556 29.85 12.46 -23.31
CA ALA A 556 30.18 12.39 -21.88
C ALA A 556 29.88 11.01 -21.28
N LEU A 557 28.74 10.40 -21.62
CA LEU A 557 28.35 9.09 -21.10
C LEU A 557 29.17 7.95 -21.74
N VAL A 558 29.50 8.02 -23.04
CA VAL A 558 30.45 7.09 -23.68
C VAL A 558 31.79 7.10 -22.94
N PHE A 559 32.31 8.29 -22.61
CA PHE A 559 33.55 8.45 -21.87
C PHE A 559 33.47 7.86 -20.45
N LEU A 560 32.43 8.20 -19.67
CA LEU A 560 32.22 7.68 -18.31
C LEU A 560 32.08 6.14 -18.29
N HIS A 561 31.30 5.58 -19.22
CA HIS A 561 31.07 4.12 -19.33
C HIS A 561 32.30 3.37 -19.84
N SER A 562 33.18 4.02 -20.61
CA SER A 562 34.40 3.43 -21.15
C SER A 562 35.61 3.52 -20.20
N ASN A 563 35.47 4.22 -19.07
CA ASN A 563 36.56 4.44 -18.12
C ASN A 563 37.12 3.13 -17.53
N LYS A 564 38.44 3.08 -17.32
CA LYS A 564 39.17 1.88 -16.86
C LYS A 564 40.09 2.23 -15.68
N PRO A 565 40.25 1.34 -14.68
CA PRO A 565 39.66 0.00 -14.57
C PRO A 565 38.18 -0.01 -14.15
N HIS A 566 37.63 1.14 -13.74
CA HIS A 566 36.28 1.30 -13.19
C HIS A 566 35.43 2.23 -14.06
N PRO A 567 34.45 1.69 -14.81
CA PRO A 567 33.40 2.50 -15.43
C PRO A 567 32.66 3.34 -14.38
N VAL A 568 32.26 4.55 -14.77
CA VAL A 568 31.38 5.42 -13.97
C VAL A 568 29.98 5.35 -14.57
N ILE A 569 28.96 5.10 -13.74
CA ILE A 569 27.54 5.25 -14.11
C ILE A 569 27.03 6.55 -13.46
N HIS A 570 26.31 7.39 -14.19
CA HIS A 570 25.85 8.68 -13.69
C HIS A 570 24.73 8.54 -12.64
N GLY A 571 23.67 7.79 -12.96
CA GLY A 571 22.60 7.43 -12.03
C GLY A 571 21.44 8.43 -11.91
N ASP A 572 21.67 9.74 -12.00
CA ASP A 572 20.61 10.77 -12.01
C ASP A 572 20.74 11.70 -13.22
N LEU A 573 20.73 11.12 -14.43
CA LEU A 573 20.76 11.89 -15.67
C LEU A 573 19.37 12.49 -15.96
N LYS A 574 19.29 13.82 -16.05
CA LYS A 574 18.07 14.61 -16.28
C LYS A 574 18.44 16.03 -16.74
N PRO A 575 17.51 16.83 -17.31
CA PRO A 575 17.79 18.20 -17.76
C PRO A 575 18.37 19.11 -16.66
N ALA A 576 17.85 19.05 -15.43
CA ALA A 576 18.38 19.85 -14.31
C ALA A 576 19.85 19.55 -13.95
N ASN A 577 20.37 18.37 -14.30
CA ASN A 577 21.77 18.00 -14.08
C ASN A 577 22.66 18.24 -15.32
N ILE A 578 22.09 18.78 -16.41
CA ILE A 578 22.79 19.20 -17.62
C ILE A 578 22.87 20.73 -17.60
N LEU A 579 24.06 21.28 -17.37
CA LEU A 579 24.30 22.72 -17.27
C LEU A 579 24.86 23.28 -18.57
N LEU A 580 24.59 24.55 -18.89
CA LEU A 580 25.01 25.18 -20.15
C LEU A 580 26.04 26.30 -19.93
N ASP A 581 27.15 26.24 -20.67
CA ASP A 581 28.16 27.30 -20.71
C ASP A 581 27.67 28.54 -21.48
N ALA A 582 28.51 29.59 -21.56
CA ALA A 582 28.19 30.83 -22.28
C ALA A 582 27.85 30.64 -23.78
N ASN A 583 28.30 29.55 -24.40
CA ASN A 583 28.12 29.20 -25.81
C ASN A 583 27.02 28.13 -26.02
N LEU A 584 26.25 27.83 -24.96
CA LEU A 584 25.28 26.73 -24.87
C LEU A 584 25.91 25.34 -25.08
N VAL A 585 27.20 25.17 -24.81
CA VAL A 585 27.84 23.85 -24.73
C VAL A 585 27.43 23.23 -23.40
N SER A 586 26.90 22.02 -23.47
CA SER A 586 26.39 21.30 -22.29
C SER A 586 27.48 20.59 -21.50
N LYS A 587 27.30 20.56 -20.18
CA LYS A 587 28.15 19.89 -19.20
C LYS A 587 27.30 19.11 -18.20
N LEU A 588 27.53 17.80 -18.13
CA LEU A 588 26.88 16.93 -17.16
C LEU A 588 27.45 17.19 -15.75
N SER A 589 26.58 17.21 -14.74
CA SER A 589 26.86 17.60 -13.36
C SER A 589 26.07 16.75 -12.35
N ASP A 590 26.34 16.94 -11.05
CA ASP A 590 25.71 16.23 -9.93
C ASP A 590 26.07 14.74 -9.82
N PHE A 591 27.37 14.48 -9.63
CA PHE A 591 27.92 13.13 -9.48
C PHE A 591 27.70 12.52 -8.09
N GLY A 592 26.87 13.14 -7.25
CA GLY A 592 26.64 12.74 -5.86
C GLY A 592 26.05 11.33 -5.67
N ILE A 593 25.39 10.75 -6.68
CA ILE A 593 24.96 9.33 -6.65
C ILE A 593 25.64 8.45 -7.70
N SER A 594 26.60 8.98 -8.46
CA SER A 594 27.28 8.25 -9.52
C SER A 594 28.13 7.11 -8.98
N CYS A 595 28.07 5.93 -9.60
CA CYS A 595 28.76 4.75 -9.11
C CYS A 595 30.06 4.48 -9.85
N LEU A 596 31.15 4.29 -9.11
CA LEU A 596 32.39 3.68 -9.60
C LEU A 596 32.29 2.16 -9.53
N LEU A 597 32.23 1.51 -10.69
CA LEU A 597 32.07 0.06 -10.79
C LEU A 597 33.37 -0.68 -10.45
N VAL A 598 33.51 -1.06 -9.18
CA VAL A 598 34.55 -2.00 -8.73
C VAL A 598 34.28 -3.38 -9.34
N LYS A 599 35.20 -3.87 -10.16
CA LYS A 599 35.15 -5.23 -10.69
C LYS A 599 35.42 -6.23 -9.56
N SER A 600 34.36 -6.83 -9.02
CA SER A 600 34.49 -8.03 -8.19
C SER A 600 34.97 -9.19 -9.05
N SER A 601 35.89 -10.00 -8.53
CA SER A 601 36.72 -10.97 -9.29
C SER A 601 35.98 -12.17 -9.91
N THR A 602 34.65 -12.16 -9.93
CA THR A 602 33.81 -13.35 -10.18
C THR A 602 32.72 -13.17 -11.24
N MET A 603 32.45 -11.95 -11.74
CA MET A 603 31.38 -11.70 -12.72
C MET A 603 31.83 -10.81 -13.89
N SER A 604 31.40 -11.17 -15.10
CA SER A 604 31.78 -10.48 -16.35
C SER A 604 31.04 -9.14 -16.56
N THR A 605 29.94 -8.91 -15.83
CA THR A 605 29.13 -7.70 -15.90
C THR A 605 29.36 -6.80 -14.69
N SER A 606 29.71 -5.55 -14.95
CA SER A 606 29.88 -4.52 -13.93
C SER A 606 28.52 -3.95 -13.49
N ILE A 607 28.08 -4.32 -12.29
CA ILE A 607 26.77 -3.99 -11.71
C ILE A 607 26.97 -3.41 -10.30
N TYR A 608 26.18 -2.40 -9.92
CA TYR A 608 26.08 -1.92 -8.54
C TYR A 608 24.70 -2.24 -7.97
N GLN A 609 24.64 -2.88 -6.80
CA GLN A 609 23.41 -3.24 -6.11
C GLN A 609 23.20 -2.34 -4.87
N THR A 610 22.06 -1.64 -4.83
CA THR A 610 21.59 -0.86 -3.66
C THR A 610 20.24 -1.37 -3.17
N THR A 611 20.02 -1.32 -1.85
CA THR A 611 18.72 -1.60 -1.22
C THR A 611 17.77 -0.41 -1.25
N SER A 612 18.20 0.73 -1.81
CA SER A 612 17.41 1.94 -2.02
C SER A 612 17.87 2.59 -3.33
N PRO A 613 17.11 2.46 -4.43
CA PRO A 613 17.31 3.25 -5.64
C PRO A 613 17.23 4.75 -5.31
N ARG A 614 18.02 5.56 -6.02
CA ARG A 614 18.09 7.02 -5.86
C ARG A 614 18.16 7.67 -7.23
N GLY A 615 17.67 8.91 -7.33
CA GLY A 615 17.55 9.67 -8.56
C GLY A 615 16.11 10.11 -8.81
N THR A 616 15.86 10.68 -9.98
CA THR A 616 14.61 11.39 -10.30
C THR A 616 13.62 10.48 -11.04
N PHE A 617 12.45 10.23 -10.43
CA PHE A 617 11.51 9.16 -10.84
C PHE A 617 11.18 9.13 -12.33
N SER A 618 10.87 10.28 -12.95
CA SER A 618 10.51 10.38 -14.38
C SER A 618 11.61 9.95 -15.35
N TYR A 619 12.87 9.96 -14.92
CA TYR A 619 14.04 9.59 -15.74
C TYR A 619 14.70 8.28 -15.27
N MET A 620 14.20 7.64 -14.21
CA MET A 620 14.85 6.47 -13.60
C MET A 620 14.48 5.16 -14.31
N ASP A 621 15.49 4.33 -14.58
CA ASP A 621 15.35 2.99 -15.16
C ASP A 621 14.37 2.11 -14.35
N PRO A 622 13.26 1.61 -14.95
CA PRO A 622 12.27 0.81 -14.23
C PRO A 622 12.82 -0.54 -13.75
N GLU A 623 13.83 -1.11 -14.44
CA GLU A 623 14.53 -2.30 -13.92
C GLU A 623 15.41 -1.91 -12.72
N PHE A 624 16.02 -0.72 -12.68
CA PHE A 624 16.78 -0.24 -11.51
C PHE A 624 15.86 0.02 -10.30
N LEU A 625 14.71 0.66 -10.50
CA LEU A 625 13.67 0.83 -9.49
C LEU A 625 13.23 -0.51 -8.88
N THR A 626 13.07 -1.54 -9.72
CA THR A 626 12.55 -2.86 -9.31
C THR A 626 13.63 -3.76 -8.68
N THR A 627 14.86 -3.74 -9.19
CA THR A 627 15.92 -4.69 -8.80
C THR A 627 16.95 -4.12 -7.82
N GLY A 628 17.09 -2.79 -7.76
CA GLY A 628 18.21 -2.13 -7.09
C GLY A 628 19.54 -2.19 -7.86
N GLU A 629 19.55 -2.74 -9.08
CA GLU A 629 20.75 -2.86 -9.92
C GLU A 629 20.95 -1.66 -10.83
N LEU A 630 21.93 -0.81 -10.50
CA LEU A 630 22.37 0.30 -11.34
C LEU A 630 23.40 -0.21 -12.37
N THR A 631 23.18 0.12 -13.65
CA THR A 631 24.04 -0.32 -14.77
C THR A 631 24.25 0.82 -15.79
N ALA A 632 25.22 0.67 -16.69
CA ALA A 632 25.40 1.59 -17.82
C ALA A 632 24.12 1.75 -18.68
N ARG A 633 23.26 0.71 -18.76
CA ARG A 633 21.98 0.77 -19.48
C ARG A 633 20.86 1.47 -18.71
N SER A 634 21.12 1.88 -17.46
CA SER A 634 20.23 2.76 -16.71
C SER A 634 20.40 4.22 -17.17
N ASP A 635 21.65 4.68 -17.37
CA ASP A 635 21.92 5.97 -18.01
C ASP A 635 21.40 6.03 -19.46
N ILE A 636 21.45 4.91 -20.21
CA ILE A 636 20.85 4.82 -21.55
C ILE A 636 19.33 5.09 -21.51
N TYR A 637 18.62 4.54 -20.53
CA TYR A 637 17.19 4.80 -20.35
C TYR A 637 16.92 6.28 -20.08
N SER A 638 17.65 6.88 -19.13
CA SER A 638 17.53 8.29 -18.80
C SER A 638 17.83 9.20 -20.01
N LEU A 639 18.85 8.86 -20.80
CA LEU A 639 19.16 9.58 -22.05
C LEU A 639 18.02 9.44 -23.08
N GLY A 640 17.38 8.27 -23.18
CA GLY A 640 16.21 8.07 -24.04
C GLY A 640 15.08 9.03 -23.72
N ILE A 641 14.71 9.15 -22.44
CA ILE A 641 13.70 10.11 -21.96
C ILE A 641 14.10 11.56 -22.28
N VAL A 642 15.37 11.94 -22.06
CA VAL A 642 15.87 13.29 -22.40
C VAL A 642 15.82 13.55 -23.92
N ILE A 643 16.14 12.57 -24.76
CA ILE A 643 16.03 12.71 -26.23
C ILE A 643 14.58 12.96 -26.66
N LEU A 644 13.62 12.19 -26.12
CA LEU A 644 12.20 12.37 -26.42
C LEU A 644 11.70 13.77 -26.00
N GLN A 645 12.12 14.23 -24.83
CA GLN A 645 11.78 15.56 -24.31
C GLN A 645 12.39 16.68 -25.16
N MET A 646 13.64 16.54 -25.59
CA MET A 646 14.33 17.51 -26.43
C MET A 646 13.70 17.69 -27.82
N VAL A 647 13.16 16.61 -28.42
CA VAL A 647 12.47 16.70 -29.73
C VAL A 647 11.03 17.19 -29.61
N THR A 648 10.31 16.83 -28.55
CA THR A 648 8.86 17.08 -28.44
C THR A 648 8.46 18.25 -27.54
N GLY A 649 9.36 18.75 -26.69
CA GLY A 649 9.08 19.80 -25.70
C GLY A 649 8.12 19.36 -24.57
N LYS A 650 7.71 18.08 -24.54
CA LYS A 650 6.70 17.56 -23.59
C LYS A 650 7.33 17.15 -22.25
N PRO A 651 6.57 17.17 -21.14
CA PRO A 651 7.04 16.66 -19.85
C PRO A 651 7.47 15.19 -19.93
N ALA A 652 8.53 14.83 -19.20
CA ALA A 652 9.11 13.48 -19.23
C ALA A 652 8.16 12.35 -18.78
N LEU A 653 7.16 12.64 -17.93
CA LEU A 653 6.22 11.63 -17.43
C LEU A 653 5.24 11.20 -18.53
N GLY A 654 5.28 9.93 -18.91
CA GLY A 654 4.41 9.36 -19.95
C GLY A 654 4.88 9.60 -21.39
N ILE A 655 6.00 10.29 -21.58
CA ILE A 655 6.49 10.73 -22.91
C ILE A 655 6.76 9.58 -23.88
N GLY A 656 7.27 8.44 -23.37
CA GLY A 656 7.48 7.23 -24.17
C GLY A 656 6.19 6.74 -24.81
N ARG A 657 5.14 6.52 -24.00
CA ARG A 657 3.81 6.11 -24.48
C ARG A 657 3.23 7.08 -25.48
N ALA A 658 3.30 8.39 -25.20
CA ALA A 658 2.78 9.40 -26.12
C ALA A 658 3.46 9.34 -27.51
N VAL A 659 4.72 8.91 -27.57
CA VAL A 659 5.50 8.74 -28.82
C VAL A 659 5.28 7.35 -29.44
N GLU A 660 5.04 6.30 -28.66
CA GLU A 660 4.57 4.98 -29.12
C GLU A 660 3.17 5.10 -29.77
N ASP A 661 2.22 5.70 -29.05
CA ASP A 661 0.84 5.99 -29.49
C ASP A 661 0.80 6.76 -30.82
N ALA A 662 1.73 7.71 -31.02
CA ALA A 662 1.82 8.50 -32.23
C ALA A 662 2.63 7.82 -33.35
N LEU A 663 3.52 6.87 -33.04
CA LEU A 663 4.15 6.01 -34.03
C LEU A 663 3.12 5.04 -34.63
N ASP A 664 2.27 4.44 -33.79
CA ASP A 664 1.23 3.50 -34.21
C ASP A 664 0.13 4.14 -35.06
N ARG A 665 -0.06 5.48 -34.96
CA ARG A 665 -0.95 6.28 -35.83
C ARG A 665 -0.23 7.05 -36.95
N ASP A 666 1.10 6.92 -37.07
CA ASP A 666 2.01 7.73 -37.89
C ASP A 666 1.85 9.27 -37.72
N GLU A 667 1.35 9.71 -36.57
CA GLU A 667 1.14 11.10 -36.15
C GLU A 667 2.40 11.78 -35.61
N LEU A 668 3.58 11.16 -35.70
CA LEU A 668 4.82 11.62 -35.05
C LEU A 668 5.18 13.09 -35.33
N GLU A 669 4.85 13.62 -36.50
CA GLU A 669 5.12 15.03 -36.84
C GLU A 669 4.32 16.02 -35.98
N LEU A 670 3.15 15.61 -35.47
CA LEU A 670 2.32 16.40 -34.55
C LEU A 670 2.92 16.52 -33.14
N LEU A 671 3.89 15.66 -32.80
CA LEU A 671 4.60 15.71 -31.52
C LEU A 671 5.85 16.59 -31.54
N VAL A 672 6.34 17.00 -32.71
CA VAL A 672 7.62 17.72 -32.85
C VAL A 672 7.50 19.15 -32.35
N ASP A 673 8.46 19.59 -31.54
CA ASP A 673 8.43 20.90 -30.89
C ASP A 673 8.68 22.05 -31.89
N LYS A 674 7.59 22.73 -32.26
CA LYS A 674 7.59 23.87 -33.19
C LYS A 674 8.30 25.11 -32.60
N SER A 675 8.50 25.20 -31.28
CA SER A 675 9.25 26.31 -30.66
C SER A 675 10.76 26.23 -30.96
N ALA A 676 11.28 25.03 -31.26
CA ALA A 676 12.67 24.80 -31.65
C ALA A 676 12.98 25.23 -33.10
N GLY A 677 12.00 25.81 -33.81
CA GLY A 677 12.07 26.13 -35.23
C GLY A 677 11.72 24.95 -36.13
N GLN A 678 12.11 25.04 -37.40
CA GLN A 678 11.80 24.02 -38.42
C GLN A 678 12.71 22.79 -38.27
N TRP A 679 12.33 21.86 -37.39
CA TRP A 679 12.91 20.51 -37.32
C TRP A 679 12.81 19.79 -38.68
N PRO A 680 13.90 19.25 -39.24
CA PRO A 680 13.82 18.32 -40.36
C PRO A 680 13.16 17.02 -39.87
N PHE A 681 11.95 16.71 -40.32
CA PHE A 681 11.16 15.58 -39.79
C PHE A 681 11.92 14.23 -39.83
N VAL A 682 12.73 13.99 -40.87
CA VAL A 682 13.58 12.79 -40.98
C VAL A 682 14.60 12.67 -39.84
N GLN A 683 15.08 13.79 -39.30
CA GLN A 683 15.99 13.81 -38.14
C GLN A 683 15.20 13.69 -36.83
N ALA A 684 14.07 14.38 -36.70
CA ALA A 684 13.18 14.28 -35.54
C ALA A 684 12.67 12.83 -35.35
N LYS A 685 12.12 12.19 -36.40
CA LYS A 685 11.67 10.79 -36.38
C LYS A 685 12.79 9.82 -36.02
N LYS A 686 14.03 10.04 -36.48
CA LYS A 686 15.21 9.25 -36.07
C LYS A 686 15.57 9.41 -34.60
N LEU A 687 15.59 10.65 -34.08
CA LEU A 687 15.83 10.91 -32.65
C LEU A 687 14.72 10.31 -31.78
N MET A 688 13.45 10.41 -32.19
CA MET A 688 12.32 9.86 -31.45
C MET A 688 12.35 8.33 -31.38
N LEU A 689 12.63 7.66 -32.52
CA LEU A 689 12.80 6.20 -32.55
C LEU A 689 13.99 5.72 -31.71
N LEU A 690 15.11 6.45 -31.73
CA LEU A 690 16.25 6.17 -30.84
C LEU A 690 15.89 6.40 -29.37
N GLY A 691 15.14 7.47 -29.07
CA GLY A 691 14.64 7.79 -27.75
C GLY A 691 13.77 6.66 -27.18
N LEU A 692 12.83 6.12 -27.96
CA LEU A 692 12.05 4.93 -27.62
C LEU A 692 12.94 3.70 -27.37
N GLN A 693 13.86 3.39 -28.30
CA GLN A 693 14.74 2.23 -28.17
C GLN A 693 15.63 2.32 -26.91
N CYS A 694 16.05 3.51 -26.53
CA CYS A 694 16.77 3.77 -25.29
C CYS A 694 15.86 3.69 -24.06
N ALA A 695 14.64 4.23 -24.12
CA ALA A 695 13.64 4.24 -23.04
C ALA A 695 12.86 2.91 -22.88
N GLU A 696 13.25 1.86 -23.61
CA GLU A 696 12.65 0.53 -23.52
C GLU A 696 12.54 0.01 -22.08
N LEU A 697 11.36 -0.48 -21.69
CA LEU A 697 11.11 -0.96 -20.33
C LEU A 697 12.04 -2.10 -19.94
N SER A 698 12.38 -3.00 -20.88
CA SER A 698 13.39 -4.03 -20.62
C SER A 698 14.79 -3.62 -21.05
N ARG A 699 15.72 -3.68 -20.09
CA ARG A 699 17.17 -3.51 -20.25
C ARG A 699 17.79 -4.44 -21.28
N ARG A 700 17.11 -5.52 -21.69
CA ARG A 700 17.53 -6.45 -22.75
C ARG A 700 17.18 -5.98 -24.17
N ARG A 701 16.22 -5.06 -24.34
CA ARG A 701 15.82 -4.50 -25.64
C ARG A 701 16.51 -3.17 -25.96
N ARG A 702 16.99 -2.47 -24.93
CA ARG A 702 17.86 -1.28 -25.07
C ARG A 702 19.19 -1.59 -25.78
N PRO A 703 19.82 -0.58 -26.43
CA PRO A 703 21.19 -0.69 -26.95
C PRO A 703 22.19 -1.25 -25.93
N TYR A 704 23.16 -2.04 -26.39
CA TYR A 704 24.03 -2.83 -25.51
C TYR A 704 25.01 -1.94 -24.72
N ARG A 705 25.52 -0.89 -25.37
CA ARG A 705 26.43 0.16 -24.86
C ARG A 705 26.00 1.55 -25.36
N MET A 706 26.47 2.59 -24.67
CA MET A 706 26.30 3.98 -25.12
C MET A 706 27.00 4.28 -26.47
N SER A 707 28.06 3.52 -26.81
CA SER A 707 28.70 3.59 -28.14
C SER A 707 27.73 3.34 -29.30
N ASP A 708 26.75 2.49 -29.07
CA ASP A 708 25.82 2.02 -30.09
C ASP A 708 24.77 3.12 -30.36
N VAL A 709 24.41 3.86 -29.31
CA VAL A 709 23.59 5.09 -29.34
C VAL A 709 24.34 6.21 -30.05
N TRP A 710 25.63 6.41 -29.73
CA TRP A 710 26.49 7.42 -30.36
C TRP A 710 26.59 7.24 -31.88
N CYS A 711 26.67 6.00 -32.38
CA CYS A 711 26.71 5.72 -33.82
C CYS A 711 25.47 6.23 -34.59
N VAL A 712 24.32 6.38 -33.92
CA VAL A 712 23.10 6.95 -34.51
C VAL A 712 23.05 8.48 -34.34
N ILE A 713 23.58 9.00 -33.24
CA ILE A 713 23.59 10.44 -32.93
C ILE A 713 24.65 11.21 -33.73
N GLU A 714 25.85 10.66 -33.90
CA GLU A 714 26.99 11.35 -34.55
C GLU A 714 26.66 11.88 -35.97
N PRO A 715 26.01 11.10 -36.88
CA PRO A 715 25.60 11.62 -38.18
C PRO A 715 24.55 12.74 -38.08
N LEU A 716 23.64 12.67 -37.10
CA LEU A 716 22.59 13.66 -36.88
C LEU A 716 23.21 14.98 -36.40
N VAL A 717 24.12 14.94 -35.42
CA VAL A 717 24.89 16.12 -34.96
C VAL A 717 25.66 16.76 -36.11
N LYS A 718 26.35 15.96 -36.94
CA LYS A 718 27.06 16.49 -38.13
C LYS A 718 26.10 17.16 -39.11
N SER A 719 24.93 16.57 -39.37
CA SER A 719 23.92 17.17 -40.25
C SER A 719 23.29 18.45 -39.68
N ALA A 720 23.10 18.52 -38.36
CA ALA A 720 22.64 19.73 -37.67
C ALA A 720 23.67 20.87 -37.80
N SER A 721 24.95 20.59 -37.55
CA SER A 721 26.04 21.56 -37.71
C SER A 721 26.21 22.04 -39.16
N LEU A 722 25.99 21.18 -40.15
CA LEU A 722 26.02 21.58 -41.58
C LEU A 722 24.80 22.42 -41.98
N SER A 723 23.64 22.21 -41.36
CA SER A 723 22.44 23.04 -41.58
C SER A 723 22.52 24.43 -40.95
N ALA A 724 23.45 24.64 -40.02
CA ALA A 724 23.67 25.90 -39.33
C ALA A 724 24.50 26.87 -40.18
N THR A 725 24.01 27.23 -41.37
CA THR A 725 24.56 28.35 -42.15
C THR A 725 24.51 29.63 -41.30
N PRO A 726 25.64 30.33 -41.05
CA PRO A 726 25.63 31.52 -40.22
C PRO A 726 24.77 32.62 -40.86
N GLN A 727 23.86 33.21 -40.08
CA GLN A 727 23.33 34.53 -40.42
C GLN A 727 24.47 35.54 -40.28
N SER A 728 25.05 35.91 -41.43
CA SER A 728 25.99 37.02 -41.63
C SER A 728 27.16 37.12 -40.64
N PHE A 729 28.25 36.40 -40.89
CA PHE A 729 29.62 36.96 -40.82
C PHE A 729 30.65 36.04 -41.49
N GLY A 730 31.48 36.60 -42.38
CA GLY A 730 32.82 36.10 -42.74
C GLY A 730 32.94 34.77 -43.50
N HIS A 731 33.38 34.83 -44.76
CA HIS A 731 33.96 33.69 -45.49
C HIS A 731 35.06 32.98 -44.68
N GLN A 732 34.96 31.65 -44.51
CA GLN A 732 35.90 30.71 -45.16
C GLN A 732 35.41 29.25 -45.05
N PHE A 733 35.73 28.45 -46.07
CA PHE A 733 35.36 27.04 -46.18
C PHE A 733 36.52 26.13 -45.72
N VAL A 734 36.19 25.07 -44.97
CA VAL A 734 36.90 23.78 -44.88
C VAL A 734 38.44 23.81 -44.76
N GLU A 735 38.96 23.56 -43.55
CA GLU A 735 40.18 22.75 -43.42
C GLU A 735 40.25 22.00 -42.08
N ARG A 736 41.23 21.09 -41.94
CA ARG A 736 41.34 20.15 -40.80
C ARG A 736 41.74 20.87 -39.52
N HIS A 737 41.15 20.45 -38.38
CA HIS A 737 41.22 21.11 -37.08
C HIS A 737 42.64 21.53 -36.64
N THR A 738 42.98 22.77 -36.93
CA THR A 738 44.14 23.47 -36.38
C THR A 738 43.74 24.09 -35.03
N PRO A 739 44.51 23.90 -33.94
CA PRO A 739 44.20 24.48 -32.64
C PRO A 739 44.02 26.01 -32.67
N SER A 740 43.00 26.54 -31.98
CA SER A 740 42.68 27.97 -31.96
C SER A 740 43.83 28.84 -31.43
N CYS A 741 44.65 28.33 -30.52
CA CYS A 741 45.85 29.00 -30.01
C CYS A 741 46.97 29.20 -31.04
N PHE A 742 46.86 28.63 -32.24
CA PHE A 742 47.82 28.83 -33.33
C PHE A 742 47.49 30.04 -34.21
N PHE A 743 46.27 30.60 -34.11
CA PHE A 743 45.83 31.74 -34.92
C PHE A 743 46.23 33.07 -34.26
N CYS A 744 46.72 34.02 -35.05
CA CYS A 744 47.02 35.37 -34.57
C CYS A 744 45.71 36.09 -34.21
N PRO A 745 45.57 36.66 -33.00
CA PRO A 745 44.33 37.33 -32.61
C PRO A 745 43.94 38.54 -33.47
N ILE A 746 44.91 39.19 -34.12
CA ILE A 746 44.67 40.36 -35.00
C ILE A 746 44.26 39.93 -36.40
N SER A 747 45.03 39.03 -37.04
CA SER A 747 44.82 38.67 -38.46
C SER A 747 43.94 37.44 -38.67
N GLN A 748 43.64 36.67 -37.63
CA GLN A 748 42.86 35.42 -37.68
C GLN A 748 43.45 34.37 -38.66
N VAL A 749 44.77 34.41 -38.87
CA VAL A 749 45.54 33.43 -39.66
C VAL A 749 46.55 32.72 -38.76
N VAL A 750 46.85 31.46 -39.06
CA VAL A 750 47.88 30.65 -38.37
C VAL A 750 49.23 31.38 -38.35
N MET A 751 49.80 31.54 -37.16
CA MET A 751 51.07 32.22 -36.93
C MET A 751 52.25 31.44 -37.51
N ARG A 752 53.02 32.09 -38.38
CA ARG A 752 54.30 31.61 -38.92
C ARG A 752 55.48 32.07 -38.07
N ASN A 753 55.38 33.22 -37.41
CA ASN A 753 56.43 33.77 -36.54
C ASN A 753 55.85 34.35 -35.23
N PRO A 754 55.28 33.53 -34.34
CA PRO A 754 54.56 34.00 -33.15
C PRO A 754 55.48 34.77 -32.17
N HIS A 755 55.03 35.94 -31.73
CA HIS A 755 55.73 36.85 -30.80
C HIS A 755 54.79 37.33 -29.68
N ILE A 756 55.29 37.37 -28.45
CA ILE A 756 54.60 37.85 -27.25
C ILE A 756 54.78 39.37 -27.13
N ALA A 757 53.71 40.12 -26.86
CA ALA A 757 53.76 41.55 -26.54
C ALA A 757 53.62 41.82 -25.03
N ALA A 758 53.71 43.09 -24.60
CA ALA A 758 53.65 43.49 -23.19
C ALA A 758 52.31 43.20 -22.47
N ASP A 759 51.27 42.83 -23.21
CA ASP A 759 49.97 42.37 -22.69
C ASP A 759 49.95 40.86 -22.37
N GLY A 760 51.04 40.13 -22.65
CA GLY A 760 51.15 38.69 -22.47
C GLY A 760 50.53 37.86 -23.60
N TYR A 761 49.89 38.48 -24.60
CA TYR A 761 49.30 37.78 -25.73
C TYR A 761 50.33 37.52 -26.83
N THR A 762 50.14 36.44 -27.58
CA THR A 762 51.00 36.07 -28.71
C THR A 762 50.32 36.41 -30.03
N TYR A 763 51.09 37.00 -30.95
CA TYR A 763 50.64 37.52 -32.24
C TYR A 763 51.62 37.13 -33.36
N GLU A 764 51.20 37.21 -34.63
CA GLU A 764 52.12 37.13 -35.76
C GLU A 764 53.05 38.36 -35.78
N ALA A 765 54.36 38.15 -35.90
CA ALA A 765 55.40 39.19 -35.74
C ALA A 765 55.12 40.45 -36.56
N GLU A 766 54.89 40.29 -37.86
CA GLU A 766 54.72 41.42 -38.77
C GLU A 766 53.37 42.13 -38.56
N VAL A 767 52.36 41.43 -38.03
CA VAL A 767 51.04 41.99 -37.74
C VAL A 767 51.07 42.84 -36.47
N ILE A 768 51.71 42.37 -35.38
CA ILE A 768 51.87 43.17 -34.17
C ILE A 768 52.87 44.32 -34.36
N LYS A 769 53.93 44.13 -35.15
CA LYS A 769 54.77 45.24 -35.61
C LYS A 769 53.95 46.27 -36.37
N GLY A 770 53.14 45.87 -37.36
CA GLY A 770 52.30 46.78 -38.14
C GLY A 770 51.32 47.57 -37.26
N TRP A 771 50.71 46.92 -36.27
CA TRP A 771 49.86 47.58 -35.27
C TRP A 771 50.61 48.67 -34.50
N LEU A 772 51.79 48.36 -33.95
CA LEU A 772 52.62 49.29 -33.18
C LEU A 772 53.11 50.47 -34.05
N HIS A 773 53.56 50.20 -35.29
CA HIS A 773 53.99 51.25 -36.23
C HIS A 773 52.83 52.14 -36.72
N SER A 774 51.57 51.71 -36.58
CA SER A 774 50.39 52.54 -36.88
C SER A 774 50.07 53.59 -35.80
N GLY A 775 51.00 53.88 -34.88
CA GLY A 775 50.85 54.85 -33.79
C GLY A 775 50.03 54.35 -32.60
N ARG A 776 49.72 53.05 -32.53
CA ARG A 776 48.86 52.47 -31.50
C ARG A 776 49.68 51.92 -30.34
N SER A 777 49.72 52.67 -29.24
CA SER A 777 50.31 52.24 -27.95
C SER A 777 49.39 51.33 -27.11
N MET A 778 48.19 50.99 -27.61
CA MET A 778 47.21 50.15 -26.92
C MET A 778 47.30 48.69 -27.38
N SER A 779 47.08 47.76 -26.44
CA SER A 779 46.94 46.33 -26.69
C SER A 779 45.81 46.05 -27.69
N PRO A 780 46.07 45.24 -28.74
CA PRO A 780 45.01 44.77 -29.64
C PRO A 780 43.91 43.97 -28.92
N MET A 781 44.27 43.24 -27.86
CA MET A 781 43.37 42.34 -27.13
C MET A 781 42.65 42.99 -25.96
N THR A 782 43.36 43.73 -25.10
CA THR A 782 42.77 44.30 -23.87
C THR A 782 42.33 45.76 -24.03
N LYS A 783 42.75 46.44 -25.11
CA LYS A 783 42.58 47.88 -25.35
C LYS A 783 43.22 48.80 -24.29
N LEU A 784 43.99 48.24 -23.35
CA LEU A 784 44.78 48.99 -22.36
C LEU A 784 46.14 49.41 -22.95
N PRO A 785 46.79 50.46 -22.44
CA PRO A 785 48.16 50.82 -22.85
C PRO A 785 49.15 49.67 -22.62
N LEU A 786 50.04 49.43 -23.59
CA LEU A 786 51.12 48.46 -23.48
C LEU A 786 52.26 49.03 -22.63
N ALA A 787 52.75 48.25 -21.66
CA ALA A 787 53.85 48.66 -20.78
C ALA A 787 55.18 48.88 -21.53
N HIS A 788 55.39 48.19 -22.66
CA HIS A 788 56.49 48.44 -23.60
C HIS A 788 56.14 47.95 -25.01
N HIS A 789 56.85 48.45 -26.02
CA HIS A 789 56.72 47.99 -27.42
C HIS A 789 57.69 46.85 -27.79
N HIS A 790 58.51 46.37 -26.85
CA HIS A 790 59.39 45.21 -27.08
C HIS A 790 58.57 43.92 -27.26
N LEU A 791 58.99 43.08 -28.22
CA LEU A 791 58.33 41.83 -28.62
C LEU A 791 59.27 40.63 -28.40
N ILE A 792 58.76 39.54 -27.82
CA ILE A 792 59.57 38.36 -27.45
C ILE A 792 59.17 37.16 -28.35
N PRO A 793 60.09 36.54 -29.11
CA PRO A 793 59.76 35.40 -29.98
C PRO A 793 59.24 34.18 -29.20
N ASN A 794 58.00 33.74 -29.47
CA ASN A 794 57.39 32.57 -28.83
C ASN A 794 57.85 31.26 -29.50
N ARG A 795 59.11 30.88 -29.25
CA ARG A 795 59.74 29.69 -29.85
C ARG A 795 59.01 28.37 -29.50
N ALA A 796 58.34 28.32 -28.34
CA ALA A 796 57.55 27.15 -27.92
C ALA A 796 56.32 26.97 -28.80
N LEU A 797 55.51 28.03 -28.98
CA LEU A 797 54.33 27.99 -29.86
C LEU A 797 54.71 27.76 -31.32
N HIS A 798 55.78 28.40 -31.81
CA HIS A 798 56.31 28.16 -33.15
C HIS A 798 56.65 26.67 -33.39
N SER A 799 57.29 26.01 -32.42
CA SER A 799 57.62 24.58 -32.53
C SER A 799 56.37 23.70 -32.52
N ALA A 800 55.38 24.00 -31.67
CA ALA A 800 54.11 23.27 -31.61
C ALA A 800 53.30 23.39 -32.92
N ILE A 801 53.29 24.57 -33.54
CA ILE A 801 52.69 24.80 -34.85
C ILE A 801 53.40 23.93 -35.91
N GLN A 802 54.73 23.97 -35.98
CA GLN A 802 55.49 23.17 -36.93
C GLN A 802 55.30 21.65 -36.74
N GLU A 803 55.21 21.17 -35.50
CA GLU A 803 54.97 19.76 -35.22
C GLU A 803 53.59 19.32 -35.68
N HIS A 804 52.55 20.09 -35.38
CA HIS A 804 51.17 19.78 -35.78
C HIS A 804 51.02 19.61 -37.29
N PHE A 805 51.59 20.53 -38.09
CA PHE A 805 51.54 20.41 -39.56
C PHE A 805 52.40 19.26 -40.10
N LYS A 806 53.52 18.89 -39.44
CA LYS A 806 54.27 17.66 -39.76
C LYS A 806 53.46 16.39 -39.45
N GLN A 807 52.71 16.37 -38.36
CA GLN A 807 51.84 15.23 -38.01
C GLN A 807 50.69 15.07 -39.03
N GLN A 808 50.10 16.17 -39.53
CA GLN A 808 49.06 16.12 -40.58
C GLN A 808 49.56 15.66 -41.97
N GLN A 809 50.88 15.64 -42.22
CA GLN A 809 51.47 15.25 -43.51
C GLN A 809 51.88 13.77 -43.61
N LYS A 810 51.75 12.98 -42.53
CA LYS A 810 51.99 11.53 -42.64
C LYS A 810 50.83 10.84 -43.36
N PRO A 811 51.08 9.96 -44.35
CA PRO A 811 50.04 9.10 -44.89
C PRO A 811 49.56 8.11 -43.80
N PRO A 812 48.29 7.66 -43.84
CA PRO A 812 47.80 6.62 -42.94
C PRO A 812 48.52 5.29 -43.20
N SER A 813 48.89 4.62 -42.12
CA SER A 813 49.53 3.29 -42.07
C SER A 813 48.54 2.20 -41.69
#